data_AF-A0A7S3CI57-F1
#
_entry.id   AF-A0A7S3CI57-F1
#
_cell.length_a   1.000
_cell.length_b   1.000
_cell.length_c   1.000
_cell.angle_alpha   90.00
_cell.angle_beta   90.00
_cell.angle_gamma   90.00
#
_symmetry.space_group_name_H-M   'P 1'
#
loop_
_entity.id
_entity.type
_entity.pdbx_description
1 polymer ?
#
loop_
_entity_poly.entity_id
_entity_poly.type
_entity_poly.pdbx_seq_one_letter_code
_entity_poly.pdbx_strand_id
1 'polypeptide(L)'
;MYAPFGKISGNVCHSNERFGFYLDNNFPRKLRRSVQSNGLLDPADFHAHVDGNPRTFSSCDAFTEAGEDNGVSAIVEDQLEIGNSFSGQYALGDVQFLRWHAINNLHGIYWKETKAMASTGIVAHIKDSTFEWISSWDDSEIRGILGSPEVGVAGIAGPGGLGAFIIENTAFKGHLGDAIAANQHCGLTGTGGLCTPEYQLAQIDWSGVNPDTRRIRFGISNGNDVLPIFSTFDDSLGGYVSVASSRQDHLLGLPGCHSTGDRALDNGIGCDVPLRRLQVWSSHGNQGAVLVAPGGRRWAMEFIGPPTNNNRKQAFGAAVAVGESYVVELSHPDGITLEFSDVVYGTDFPGEDWIDLEIRFRDRPEANRACRISSGHSRAFISSDGPLFDDGSLGACTAATASSPLDEPPSSPSDEPPSSPPDEPPSLPSDEPSSSPPPQDDPSVPSTDAEMVCEGRTAEERALAASCDEMLFSNSPNPFTGEGYYTVDSRCLDTSIVGCVGDSGCRLCHTEPETWGGSSSFPKCPQCVCDKWGETFPGACLEQTAQAVEVLGCMDASAENFNEAATVDDGSCVHQAPSSFFDGFQWRTYVNRFAGDSVSGWQWRDWYGNWPASSDGPEMSRLVTRDSGSYLDFWSRYEDPEAWRMLIETSIYRPMAVGSDLITADQVGKYKFDFTAHELAEEEWRCGWTNPQNGAGGGKCEAFAKVVDSTTFELLLFERLETTGAAQSGTPFSLEFELQPAHVGHLIQIGFMNSQVGYAPTGMLYSAASLTRVANNEQPPVLGCTDAGAD
;
A
#
# COMPACT_ATOMS: atom_id res chain seq x y z
N MET A 1 -25.32 -5.11 4.11
CA MET A 1 -25.26 -3.64 4.01
C MET A 1 -24.36 -3.30 2.82
N TYR A 2 -24.64 -2.21 2.11
CA TYR A 2 -23.83 -1.80 0.94
C TYR A 2 -23.43 -0.31 1.01
N ALA A 3 -23.65 0.32 2.18
CA ALA A 3 -23.40 1.73 2.37
C ALA A 3 -21.92 1.95 2.72
N PRO A 4 -21.20 2.83 2.01
CA PRO A 4 -19.86 3.21 2.40
C PRO A 4 -19.91 4.03 3.70
N PHE A 5 -18.94 3.77 4.57
CA PHE A 5 -18.80 4.45 5.86
C PHE A 5 -17.47 5.23 5.99
N GLY A 6 -16.61 5.18 4.96
CA GLY A 6 -15.36 5.94 4.90
C GLY A 6 -14.33 5.42 5.90
N LYS A 7 -14.33 5.96 7.12
CA LYS A 7 -13.35 5.65 8.16
C LYS A 7 -14.02 5.52 9.52
N ILE A 8 -13.67 4.46 10.23
CA ILE A 8 -13.97 4.23 11.65
C ILE A 8 -12.62 4.14 12.36
N SER A 9 -12.41 4.89 13.45
CA SER A 9 -11.10 5.02 14.08
C SER A 9 -11.16 5.09 15.60
N GLY A 10 -10.24 4.41 16.29
CA GLY A 10 -9.95 4.65 17.71
C GLY A 10 -11.00 4.12 18.69
N ASN A 11 -11.70 3.03 18.38
CA ASN A 11 -12.67 2.43 19.30
C ASN A 11 -12.06 1.27 20.10
N VAL A 12 -12.64 1.04 21.27
CA VAL A 12 -12.35 -0.13 22.10
C VAL A 12 -13.63 -0.95 22.25
N CYS A 13 -13.58 -2.24 21.92
CA CYS A 13 -14.66 -3.18 22.22
C CYS A 13 -14.11 -4.29 23.11
N HIS A 14 -14.54 -4.32 24.36
CA HIS A 14 -14.01 -5.28 25.34
C HIS A 14 -15.13 -6.02 26.09
N SER A 15 -14.84 -7.27 26.48
CA SER A 15 -15.62 -8.05 27.46
C SER A 15 -17.11 -8.24 27.10
N ASN A 16 -17.48 -8.19 25.82
CA ASN A 16 -18.88 -8.24 25.38
C ASN A 16 -19.51 -9.66 25.41
N GLU A 17 -18.82 -10.62 26.04
CA GLU A 17 -19.06 -12.08 26.01
C GLU A 17 -18.98 -12.69 24.60
N ARG A 18 -19.81 -12.21 23.66
CA ARG A 18 -19.99 -12.80 22.33
C ARG A 18 -19.40 -12.00 21.18
N PHE A 19 -19.79 -10.73 21.01
CA PHE A 19 -19.40 -9.95 19.82
C PHE A 19 -18.70 -8.64 20.21
N GLY A 20 -17.49 -8.43 19.70
CA GLY A 20 -16.80 -7.14 19.74
C GLY A 20 -17.22 -6.27 18.55
N PHE A 21 -16.28 -5.57 17.91
CA PHE A 21 -16.58 -4.87 16.66
C PHE A 21 -17.08 -5.86 15.59
N TYR A 22 -18.29 -5.64 15.08
CA TYR A 22 -18.94 -6.57 14.17
C TYR A 22 -19.75 -5.88 13.06
N LEU A 23 -19.26 -5.91 11.81
CA LEU A 23 -19.95 -5.33 10.65
C LEU A 23 -20.96 -6.28 9.98
N ASP A 24 -21.03 -7.53 10.44
CA ASP A 24 -21.89 -8.62 9.98
C ASP A 24 -21.80 -8.94 8.48
N ASN A 25 -22.45 -8.16 7.63
CA ASN A 25 -22.45 -8.36 6.18
C ASN A 25 -22.34 -6.99 5.50
N ASN A 26 -21.18 -6.60 4.95
CA ASN A 26 -20.98 -5.29 4.33
C ASN A 26 -20.06 -5.31 3.11
N PHE A 27 -20.55 -4.88 1.95
CA PHE A 27 -19.73 -4.60 0.76
C PHE A 27 -20.02 -3.18 0.31
N PRO A 28 -19.28 -2.16 0.79
CA PRO A 28 -19.48 -0.76 0.40
C PRO A 28 -19.54 -0.56 -1.12
N ARG A 29 -20.59 0.10 -1.62
CA ARG A 29 -20.79 0.39 -3.06
C ARG A 29 -20.89 1.88 -3.38
N LYS A 30 -20.69 2.27 -4.64
CA LYS A 30 -20.88 3.66 -5.14
C LYS A 30 -22.37 3.97 -5.31
N LEU A 31 -23.09 4.11 -4.19
CA LEU A 31 -24.55 4.19 -4.16
C LEU A 31 -25.12 5.50 -4.77
N ARG A 32 -26.13 5.38 -5.64
CA ARG A 32 -26.90 6.52 -6.19
C ARG A 32 -27.81 7.14 -5.12
N ARG A 33 -27.25 8.06 -4.33
CA ARG A 33 -27.94 8.84 -3.28
C ARG A 33 -27.63 10.32 -3.46
N SER A 34 -28.55 11.18 -3.01
CA SER A 34 -28.39 12.63 -3.10
C SER A 34 -29.05 13.36 -1.91
N VAL A 35 -28.78 14.65 -1.77
CA VAL A 35 -29.51 15.52 -0.83
C VAL A 35 -30.98 15.63 -1.23
N GLN A 36 -31.26 15.63 -2.54
CA GLN A 36 -32.60 15.69 -3.13
C GLN A 36 -33.42 14.43 -2.81
N SER A 37 -32.79 13.26 -2.71
CA SER A 37 -33.41 12.01 -2.22
C SER A 37 -33.37 11.87 -0.70
N ASN A 38 -32.93 12.88 0.06
CA ASN A 38 -32.78 12.87 1.51
C ASN A 38 -31.94 11.66 2.01
N GLY A 39 -30.86 11.33 1.28
CA GLY A 39 -30.00 10.19 1.59
C GLY A 39 -30.59 8.80 1.26
N LEU A 40 -31.84 8.72 0.78
CA LEU A 40 -32.39 7.50 0.23
C LEU A 40 -31.74 7.19 -1.13
N LEU A 41 -31.78 5.91 -1.52
CA LEU A 41 -31.44 5.49 -2.88
C LEU A 41 -32.45 6.07 -3.86
N ASP A 42 -31.98 6.49 -5.05
CA ASP A 42 -32.84 6.95 -6.13
C ASP A 42 -33.81 5.82 -6.55
N PRO A 43 -35.12 6.07 -6.76
CA PRO A 43 -36.04 5.05 -7.29
C PRO A 43 -35.58 4.42 -8.60
N ALA A 44 -34.85 5.15 -9.45
CA ALA A 44 -34.26 4.63 -10.68
C ALA A 44 -33.10 3.65 -10.42
N ASP A 45 -32.50 3.67 -9.23
CA ASP A 45 -31.43 2.75 -8.86
C ASP A 45 -31.94 1.32 -8.60
N PHE A 46 -33.23 1.16 -8.33
CA PHE A 46 -33.87 -0.15 -8.16
C PHE A 46 -34.39 -0.75 -9.49
N HIS A 47 -34.03 -0.19 -10.66
CA HIS A 47 -34.70 -0.55 -11.91
C HIS A 47 -34.68 -2.05 -12.27
N ALA A 48 -33.64 -2.82 -11.90
CA ALA A 48 -33.61 -4.27 -12.08
C ALA A 48 -34.78 -5.03 -11.37
N HIS A 49 -35.29 -4.49 -10.25
CA HIS A 49 -36.48 -4.99 -9.56
C HIS A 49 -37.81 -4.49 -10.18
N VAL A 50 -37.76 -3.50 -11.08
CA VAL A 50 -38.92 -2.80 -11.64
C VAL A 50 -39.22 -3.21 -13.09
N ASP A 51 -38.20 -3.46 -13.91
CA ASP A 51 -38.35 -3.85 -15.31
C ASP A 51 -38.22 -5.37 -15.57
N GLY A 52 -37.64 -6.11 -14.63
CA GLY A 52 -37.41 -7.56 -14.74
C GLY A 52 -36.30 -7.94 -15.74
N ASN A 53 -35.49 -6.99 -16.18
CA ASN A 53 -34.35 -7.22 -17.05
C ASN A 53 -33.08 -7.44 -16.22
N PRO A 54 -32.49 -8.65 -16.19
CA PRO A 54 -31.26 -8.92 -15.43
C PRO A 54 -30.00 -8.25 -16.01
N ARG A 55 -30.13 -7.46 -17.08
CA ARG A 55 -29.06 -6.62 -17.64
C ARG A 55 -29.21 -5.13 -17.31
N THR A 56 -30.27 -4.72 -16.62
CA THR A 56 -30.43 -3.31 -16.20
C THR A 56 -29.63 -3.07 -14.92
N PHE A 57 -28.67 -2.16 -15.01
CA PHE A 57 -27.64 -1.96 -13.98
C PHE A 57 -28.11 -1.11 -12.77
N SER A 58 -27.82 -1.58 -11.55
CA SER A 58 -28.12 -0.92 -10.26
C SER A 58 -26.84 -0.58 -9.49
N SER A 59 -26.80 0.54 -8.75
CA SER A 59 -25.65 0.84 -7.87
C SER A 59 -25.50 -0.10 -6.68
N CYS A 60 -26.48 -1.00 -6.46
CA CYS A 60 -26.38 -2.09 -5.49
C CYS A 60 -25.71 -3.37 -6.07
N ASP A 61 -25.48 -3.43 -7.39
CA ASP A 61 -24.83 -4.58 -8.04
C ASP A 61 -23.32 -4.62 -7.74
N ALA A 62 -22.73 -5.81 -7.92
CA ALA A 62 -21.33 -6.05 -7.58
C ALA A 62 -20.32 -5.37 -8.52
N PHE A 63 -20.73 -5.10 -9.75
CA PHE A 63 -19.94 -4.44 -10.79
C PHE A 63 -20.53 -3.08 -11.12
N THR A 64 -19.93 -2.32 -12.04
CA THR A 64 -20.45 -1.10 -12.64
C THR A 64 -21.14 -1.41 -13.97
N GLU A 65 -21.75 -0.42 -14.62
CA GLU A 65 -22.29 -0.58 -15.99
C GLU A 65 -21.20 -0.95 -17.01
N ALA A 66 -19.93 -0.58 -16.75
CA ALA A 66 -18.77 -0.98 -17.55
C ALA A 66 -18.23 -2.38 -17.22
N GLY A 67 -18.76 -3.05 -16.19
CA GLY A 67 -18.31 -4.36 -15.72
C GLY A 67 -17.16 -4.31 -14.69
N GLU A 68 -16.61 -3.13 -14.37
CA GLU A 68 -15.59 -2.95 -13.33
C GLU A 68 -16.17 -3.19 -11.92
N ASP A 69 -15.36 -3.40 -10.88
CA ASP A 69 -15.90 -3.55 -9.52
C ASP A 69 -16.53 -2.23 -9.01
N ASN A 70 -17.74 -2.31 -8.45
CA ASN A 70 -18.47 -1.17 -7.90
C ASN A 70 -18.18 -0.94 -6.40
N GLY A 71 -17.05 -1.44 -5.89
CA GLY A 71 -16.61 -1.26 -4.51
C GLY A 71 -16.22 0.19 -4.16
N VAL A 72 -16.16 0.47 -2.86
CA VAL A 72 -15.63 1.71 -2.28
C VAL A 72 -14.82 1.35 -1.04
N SER A 73 -13.49 1.52 -1.06
CA SER A 73 -12.71 1.15 0.12
C SER A 73 -13.09 2.00 1.34
N ALA A 74 -13.24 1.33 2.48
CA ALA A 74 -13.35 1.93 3.79
C ALA A 74 -12.26 1.38 4.73
N ILE A 75 -11.98 2.10 5.81
CA ILE A 75 -10.93 1.76 6.76
C ILE A 75 -11.54 1.65 8.17
N VAL A 76 -11.18 0.59 8.88
CA VAL A 76 -11.32 0.48 10.33
C VAL A 76 -9.91 0.55 10.90
N GLU A 77 -9.57 1.62 11.60
CA GLU A 77 -8.24 1.82 12.17
C GLU A 77 -8.21 1.96 13.69
N ASP A 78 -7.05 1.69 14.30
CA ASP A 78 -6.79 1.88 15.74
C ASP A 78 -7.87 1.22 16.61
N GLN A 79 -8.26 0.01 16.22
CA GLN A 79 -9.34 -0.74 16.84
C GLN A 79 -8.76 -1.72 17.86
N LEU A 80 -9.16 -1.57 19.12
CA LEU A 80 -8.73 -2.43 20.22
C LEU A 80 -9.86 -3.38 20.64
N GLU A 81 -9.62 -4.67 20.46
CA GLU A 81 -10.55 -5.75 20.80
C GLU A 81 -10.01 -6.58 21.96
N ILE A 82 -10.79 -6.75 23.04
CA ILE A 82 -10.31 -7.46 24.24
C ILE A 82 -11.34 -8.46 24.77
N GLY A 83 -10.98 -9.74 24.86
CA GLY A 83 -11.79 -10.77 25.52
C GLY A 83 -13.18 -11.00 24.90
N ASN A 84 -13.33 -10.79 23.59
CA ASN A 84 -14.58 -11.10 22.86
C ASN A 84 -14.52 -12.51 22.26
N SER A 85 -15.66 -13.22 22.15
CA SER A 85 -15.68 -14.51 21.44
C SER A 85 -15.50 -14.36 19.92
N PHE A 86 -16.02 -13.28 19.34
CA PHE A 86 -15.96 -12.99 17.90
C PHE A 86 -15.84 -11.48 17.67
N SER A 87 -14.80 -11.06 16.95
CA SER A 87 -14.70 -9.71 16.37
C SER A 87 -14.44 -9.85 14.86
N GLY A 88 -14.89 -8.92 14.03
CA GLY A 88 -14.85 -9.05 12.56
C GLY A 88 -16.25 -9.01 11.93
N GLN A 89 -16.65 -10.04 11.19
CA GLN A 89 -17.96 -10.14 10.49
C GLN A 89 -18.18 -11.53 9.83
N TYR A 90 -19.26 -11.71 9.07
CA TYR A 90 -19.43 -12.86 8.18
C TYR A 90 -18.95 -12.57 6.75
N ALA A 91 -19.51 -11.55 6.08
CA ALA A 91 -19.16 -11.23 4.71
C ALA A 91 -18.74 -9.77 4.57
N LEU A 92 -17.53 -9.54 4.07
CA LEU A 92 -16.93 -8.21 3.97
C LEU A 92 -15.96 -8.14 2.80
N GLY A 93 -16.06 -7.07 2.02
CA GLY A 93 -15.07 -6.69 1.02
C GLY A 93 -14.93 -5.17 1.00
N ASP A 94 -13.88 -4.66 0.36
CA ASP A 94 -13.59 -3.21 0.31
C ASP A 94 -13.42 -2.57 1.70
N VAL A 95 -12.93 -3.32 2.69
CA VAL A 95 -12.67 -2.79 4.05
C VAL A 95 -11.33 -3.29 4.57
N GLN A 96 -10.42 -2.36 4.83
CA GLN A 96 -9.14 -2.62 5.48
C GLN A 96 -9.28 -2.50 7.00
N PHE A 97 -8.68 -3.44 7.73
CA PHE A 97 -8.38 -3.31 9.15
C PHE A 97 -6.91 -2.88 9.30
N LEU A 98 -6.69 -1.67 9.80
CA LEU A 98 -5.38 -1.02 9.91
C LEU A 98 -5.05 -0.81 11.39
N ARG A 99 -3.89 -1.25 11.89
CA ARG A 99 -3.57 -1.16 13.33
C ARG A 99 -4.67 -1.76 14.22
N TRP A 100 -5.20 -2.91 13.80
CA TRP A 100 -6.13 -3.72 14.58
C TRP A 100 -5.36 -4.46 15.66
N HIS A 101 -5.78 -4.34 16.92
CA HIS A 101 -5.17 -5.04 18.05
C HIS A 101 -6.20 -5.92 18.75
N ALA A 102 -6.05 -7.24 18.63
CA ALA A 102 -6.88 -8.21 19.33
C ALA A 102 -6.11 -8.87 20.48
N ILE A 103 -6.62 -8.76 21.70
CA ILE A 103 -6.03 -9.32 22.92
C ILE A 103 -7.00 -10.32 23.57
N ASN A 104 -6.59 -11.58 23.70
CA ASN A 104 -7.37 -12.64 24.36
C ASN A 104 -8.78 -12.86 23.79
N ASN A 105 -9.01 -12.45 22.53
CA ASN A 105 -10.21 -12.80 21.79
C ASN A 105 -10.17 -14.27 21.38
N LEU A 106 -11.30 -14.98 21.53
CA LEU A 106 -11.37 -16.38 21.09
C LEU A 106 -11.15 -16.51 19.56
N HIS A 107 -11.65 -15.52 18.81
CA HIS A 107 -11.30 -15.25 17.42
C HIS A 107 -10.95 -13.77 17.29
N GLY A 108 -9.68 -13.45 17.04
CA GLY A 108 -9.20 -12.06 16.94
C GLY A 108 -9.83 -11.30 15.77
N ILE A 109 -9.85 -11.93 14.60
CA ILE A 109 -10.78 -11.66 13.51
C ILE A 109 -11.50 -12.95 13.14
N TYR A 110 -12.79 -12.84 12.87
CA TYR A 110 -13.69 -13.85 12.35
C TYR A 110 -14.26 -13.29 11.04
N TRP A 111 -14.09 -13.99 9.92
CA TRP A 111 -14.42 -13.51 8.57
C TRP A 111 -14.69 -14.73 7.67
N LYS A 112 -15.83 -14.83 6.97
CA LYS A 112 -16.17 -15.98 6.11
C LYS A 112 -16.02 -15.71 4.62
N GLU A 113 -16.42 -14.53 4.16
CA GLU A 113 -16.54 -14.19 2.73
C GLU A 113 -15.86 -12.86 2.43
N THR A 114 -15.05 -12.82 1.35
CA THR A 114 -14.35 -11.62 0.89
C THR A 114 -14.14 -11.61 -0.62
N LYS A 115 -13.65 -10.49 -1.11
CA LYS A 115 -13.12 -10.26 -2.46
C LYS A 115 -11.88 -9.35 -2.39
N ALA A 116 -11.13 -9.25 -3.48
CA ALA A 116 -10.09 -8.24 -3.64
C ALA A 116 -10.63 -6.80 -3.47
N MET A 117 -9.76 -5.89 -3.05
CA MET A 117 -10.10 -4.48 -2.82
C MET A 117 -10.35 -3.75 -4.15
N ALA A 118 -11.43 -2.99 -4.23
CA ALA A 118 -11.77 -2.24 -5.46
C ALA A 118 -11.03 -0.90 -5.62
N SER A 119 -10.30 -0.41 -4.61
CA SER A 119 -9.62 0.90 -4.69
C SER A 119 -8.10 0.76 -4.75
N THR A 120 -7.51 1.30 -5.80
CA THR A 120 -6.05 1.42 -5.99
C THR A 120 -5.36 2.02 -4.78
N GLY A 121 -4.27 1.40 -4.32
CA GLY A 121 -3.48 1.86 -3.18
C GLY A 121 -3.97 1.41 -1.79
N ILE A 122 -5.15 0.79 -1.67
CA ILE A 122 -5.57 0.07 -0.46
C ILE A 122 -5.75 -1.40 -0.83
N VAL A 123 -4.66 -2.16 -0.78
CA VAL A 123 -4.63 -3.58 -1.19
C VAL A 123 -4.70 -4.55 0.00
N ALA A 124 -4.06 -4.23 1.13
CA ALA A 124 -4.08 -5.06 2.32
C ALA A 124 -5.45 -5.06 3.01
N HIS A 125 -5.98 -6.25 3.31
CA HIS A 125 -7.19 -6.43 4.12
C HIS A 125 -6.91 -6.26 5.60
N ILE A 126 -5.72 -6.65 6.05
CA ILE A 126 -5.22 -6.48 7.41
C ILE A 126 -3.79 -5.92 7.30
N LYS A 127 -3.53 -4.79 7.97
CA LYS A 127 -2.25 -4.07 7.91
C LYS A 127 -1.83 -3.53 9.27
N ASP A 128 -0.53 -3.50 9.55
CA ASP A 128 0.09 -2.90 10.75
C ASP A 128 -0.52 -3.42 12.08
N SER A 129 -0.99 -4.67 12.10
CA SER A 129 -1.91 -5.20 13.12
C SER A 129 -1.25 -6.18 14.09
N THR A 130 -1.87 -6.44 15.24
CA THR A 130 -1.36 -7.39 16.25
C THR A 130 -2.47 -8.30 16.78
N PHE A 131 -2.16 -9.60 16.87
CA PHE A 131 -3.02 -10.63 17.44
C PHE A 131 -2.30 -11.30 18.60
N GLU A 132 -2.73 -11.04 19.82
CA GLU A 132 -2.05 -11.45 21.05
C GLU A 132 -2.92 -12.34 21.94
N TRP A 133 -2.30 -13.40 22.49
CA TRP A 133 -2.88 -14.27 23.49
C TRP A 133 -2.00 -14.37 24.74
N ILE A 134 -2.31 -13.53 25.73
CA ILE A 134 -1.66 -13.47 27.04
C ILE A 134 -2.19 -14.62 27.92
N SER A 135 -1.31 -15.52 28.33
CA SER A 135 -1.71 -16.74 29.05
C SER A 135 -2.02 -16.48 30.52
N SER A 136 -2.98 -17.24 31.06
CA SER A 136 -3.32 -17.24 32.49
C SER A 136 -2.24 -17.80 33.43
N TRP A 137 -1.13 -18.29 32.86
CA TRP A 137 0.08 -18.73 33.57
C TRP A 137 1.13 -17.62 33.69
N ASP A 138 1.11 -16.65 32.76
CA ASP A 138 2.02 -15.51 32.73
C ASP A 138 1.46 -14.36 33.58
N ASP A 139 0.14 -14.21 33.65
CA ASP A 139 -0.55 -13.24 34.51
C ASP A 139 -1.81 -13.83 35.17
N SER A 140 -1.85 -13.77 36.51
CA SER A 140 -2.95 -14.31 37.31
C SER A 140 -4.15 -13.36 37.47
N GLU A 141 -3.97 -12.05 37.27
CA GLU A 141 -5.05 -11.05 37.28
C GLU A 141 -5.84 -11.09 35.96
N ILE A 142 -5.17 -11.25 34.82
CA ILE A 142 -5.81 -11.40 33.50
C ILE A 142 -6.81 -12.56 33.50
N ARG A 143 -6.49 -13.68 34.19
CA ARG A 143 -7.40 -14.81 34.39
C ARG A 143 -8.68 -14.42 35.13
N GLY A 144 -8.58 -13.52 36.11
CA GLY A 144 -9.70 -13.01 36.91
C GLY A 144 -10.56 -11.97 36.18
N ILE A 145 -9.97 -11.21 35.25
CA ILE A 145 -10.63 -10.13 34.51
C ILE A 145 -11.34 -10.66 33.26
N LEU A 146 -10.67 -11.50 32.45
CA LEU A 146 -11.15 -11.87 31.11
C LEU A 146 -11.83 -13.24 31.00
N GLY A 147 -11.70 -14.12 32.02
CA GLY A 147 -12.47 -15.36 32.09
C GLY A 147 -12.28 -16.32 30.90
N SER A 148 -11.04 -16.66 30.56
CA SER A 148 -10.68 -17.35 29.32
C SER A 148 -10.31 -18.85 29.52
N PRO A 149 -10.53 -19.74 28.51
CA PRO A 149 -9.82 -21.02 28.40
C PRO A 149 -8.29 -20.85 28.24
N GLU A 150 -7.54 -21.94 28.24
CA GLU A 150 -6.06 -21.90 28.23
C GLU A 150 -5.45 -21.39 26.92
N VAL A 151 -6.18 -21.48 25.79
CA VAL A 151 -5.69 -21.24 24.41
C VAL A 151 -6.81 -20.60 23.56
N GLY A 152 -6.46 -19.64 22.71
CA GLY A 152 -7.39 -19.01 21.76
C GLY A 152 -7.68 -19.89 20.54
N VAL A 153 -8.84 -19.76 19.89
CA VAL A 153 -9.15 -20.62 18.72
C VAL A 153 -8.37 -20.15 17.49
N ALA A 154 -8.49 -18.88 17.14
CA ALA A 154 -7.71 -18.31 16.04
C ALA A 154 -7.35 -16.83 16.22
N GLY A 155 -6.16 -16.43 15.78
CA GLY A 155 -5.83 -15.02 15.57
C GLY A 155 -6.73 -14.44 14.48
N ILE A 156 -6.66 -15.01 13.29
CA ILE A 156 -7.54 -14.75 12.15
C ILE A 156 -8.21 -16.06 11.74
N ALA A 157 -9.51 -16.20 12.00
CA ALA A 157 -10.37 -17.17 11.32
C ALA A 157 -10.90 -16.50 10.04
N GLY A 158 -10.10 -16.59 8.98
CA GLY A 158 -10.21 -15.81 7.76
C GLY A 158 -11.11 -16.40 6.67
N PRO A 159 -11.43 -15.60 5.65
CA PRO A 159 -12.45 -15.93 4.66
C PRO A 159 -12.05 -17.07 3.72
N GLY A 160 -13.07 -17.68 3.11
CA GLY A 160 -12.96 -18.50 1.92
C GLY A 160 -13.63 -17.84 0.73
N GLY A 161 -12.97 -16.82 0.16
CA GLY A 161 -13.53 -15.93 -0.86
C GLY A 161 -12.96 -16.11 -2.26
N LEU A 162 -13.16 -15.09 -3.08
CA LEU A 162 -12.55 -14.92 -4.40
C LEU A 162 -11.34 -13.97 -4.28
N GLY A 163 -10.26 -14.27 -5.00
CA GLY A 163 -9.13 -13.35 -5.13
C GLY A 163 -8.12 -13.37 -3.98
N ALA A 164 -7.23 -12.38 -3.99
CA ALA A 164 -6.16 -12.24 -3.02
C ALA A 164 -6.65 -11.62 -1.71
N PHE A 165 -6.39 -12.29 -0.58
CA PHE A 165 -6.58 -11.76 0.77
C PHE A 165 -5.22 -11.41 1.36
N ILE A 166 -4.93 -10.12 1.44
CA ILE A 166 -3.58 -9.63 1.74
C ILE A 166 -3.46 -9.27 3.23
N ILE A 167 -2.43 -9.80 3.88
CA ILE A 167 -2.06 -9.51 5.27
C ILE A 167 -0.64 -8.97 5.27
N GLU A 168 -0.46 -7.76 5.78
CA GLU A 168 0.80 -7.00 5.73
C GLU A 168 1.21 -6.55 7.14
N ASN A 169 2.52 -6.58 7.44
CA ASN A 169 3.12 -6.03 8.66
C ASN A 169 2.32 -6.37 9.93
N THR A 170 2.12 -7.66 10.19
CA THR A 170 1.19 -8.14 11.22
C THR A 170 1.89 -9.11 12.16
N ALA A 171 1.77 -8.87 13.48
CA ALA A 171 2.42 -9.66 14.52
C ALA A 171 1.46 -10.65 15.19
N PHE A 172 1.93 -11.86 15.47
CA PHE A 172 1.21 -12.88 16.23
C PHE A 172 1.98 -13.25 17.51
N LYS A 173 1.31 -13.15 18.65
CA LYS A 173 1.95 -13.28 19.97
C LYS A 173 1.21 -14.24 20.89
N GLY A 174 1.96 -15.00 21.68
CA GLY A 174 1.43 -15.92 22.68
C GLY A 174 0.85 -17.22 22.11
N HIS A 175 0.01 -17.89 22.89
CA HIS A 175 -0.49 -19.23 22.57
C HIS A 175 -1.87 -19.19 21.89
N LEU A 176 -1.86 -18.96 20.58
CA LEU A 176 -3.01 -19.14 19.70
C LEU A 176 -3.12 -20.61 19.27
N GLY A 177 -4.33 -21.13 19.02
CA GLY A 177 -4.49 -22.45 18.40
C GLY A 177 -4.00 -22.44 16.95
N ASP A 178 -4.58 -21.54 16.16
CA ASP A 178 -4.16 -21.23 14.80
C ASP A 178 -3.94 -19.70 14.67
N ALA A 179 -2.83 -19.23 14.10
CA ALA A 179 -2.60 -17.80 13.91
C ALA A 179 -3.39 -17.27 12.71
N ILE A 180 -3.21 -17.86 11.52
CA ILE A 180 -3.98 -17.54 10.31
C ILE A 180 -4.66 -18.81 9.79
N ALA A 181 -5.99 -18.88 9.89
CA ALA A 181 -6.76 -20.05 9.50
C ALA A 181 -7.74 -19.71 8.37
N ALA A 182 -7.53 -20.31 7.20
CA ALA A 182 -8.32 -20.05 6.00
C ALA A 182 -9.70 -20.75 6.01
N ASN A 183 -10.57 -20.30 5.09
CA ASN A 183 -11.85 -20.95 4.77
C ASN A 183 -12.82 -21.09 5.96
N GLN A 184 -12.95 -20.07 6.81
CA GLN A 184 -13.85 -20.13 7.96
C GLN A 184 -15.30 -20.49 7.57
N HIS A 185 -15.75 -21.67 8.03
CA HIS A 185 -17.03 -22.30 7.66
C HIS A 185 -17.27 -22.56 6.16
N CYS A 186 -16.27 -22.41 5.31
CA CYS A 186 -16.49 -22.35 3.87
C CYS A 186 -17.03 -23.66 3.26
N GLY A 187 -18.06 -23.57 2.42
CA GLY A 187 -18.71 -24.71 1.78
C GLY A 187 -19.87 -25.30 2.60
N LEU A 188 -20.23 -24.67 3.71
CA LEU A 188 -21.40 -25.03 4.52
C LEU A 188 -22.63 -24.22 4.10
N THR A 189 -23.79 -24.87 4.06
CA THR A 189 -25.05 -24.24 3.61
C THR A 189 -25.39 -22.97 4.38
N GLY A 190 -25.40 -21.83 3.69
CA GLY A 190 -25.80 -20.53 4.24
C GLY A 190 -24.71 -19.81 5.05
N THR A 191 -23.47 -20.30 5.03
CA THR A 191 -22.31 -19.63 5.65
C THR A 191 -21.02 -19.95 4.89
N GLY A 192 -20.49 -19.03 4.07
CA GLY A 192 -19.19 -19.18 3.42
C GLY A 192 -19.22 -19.06 1.89
N GLY A 193 -18.10 -18.59 1.33
CA GLY A 193 -17.96 -18.28 -0.09
C GLY A 193 -17.49 -19.45 -0.96
N LEU A 194 -16.65 -19.15 -1.94
CA LEU A 194 -16.18 -20.11 -2.96
C LEU A 194 -15.09 -21.07 -2.49
N CYS A 195 -14.51 -20.81 -1.31
CA CYS A 195 -13.50 -21.66 -0.66
C CYS A 195 -12.16 -21.75 -1.37
N THR A 196 -11.85 -20.74 -2.19
CA THR A 196 -10.62 -20.63 -2.96
C THR A 196 -9.88 -19.30 -2.74
N PRO A 197 -9.63 -18.90 -1.48
CA PRO A 197 -8.84 -17.70 -1.20
C PRO A 197 -7.38 -17.94 -1.55
N GLU A 198 -6.70 -16.88 -1.99
CA GLU A 198 -5.25 -16.85 -2.05
C GLU A 198 -4.76 -15.87 -0.98
N TYR A 199 -4.16 -16.38 0.10
CA TYR A 199 -3.62 -15.54 1.17
C TYR A 199 -2.24 -15.06 0.77
N GLN A 200 -2.06 -13.75 0.64
CA GLN A 200 -0.74 -13.15 0.38
C GLN A 200 -0.23 -12.50 1.66
N LEU A 201 0.91 -13.00 2.15
CA LEU A 201 1.54 -12.59 3.39
C LEU A 201 2.77 -11.72 3.11
N ALA A 202 2.91 -10.62 3.83
CA ALA A 202 4.12 -9.80 3.83
C ALA A 202 4.44 -9.32 5.25
N GLN A 203 5.71 -9.40 5.64
CA GLN A 203 6.24 -8.88 6.91
C GLN A 203 5.48 -9.42 8.13
N ILE A 204 5.24 -10.73 8.20
CA ILE A 204 4.56 -11.35 9.33
C ILE A 204 5.54 -11.64 10.46
N ASP A 205 5.35 -11.00 11.62
CA ASP A 205 6.18 -11.22 12.80
C ASP A 205 5.69 -12.44 13.61
N TRP A 206 6.54 -13.47 13.61
CA TRP A 206 6.35 -14.71 14.37
C TRP A 206 7.17 -14.76 15.67
N SER A 207 7.97 -13.74 15.99
CA SER A 207 8.97 -13.78 17.08
C SER A 207 8.36 -14.02 18.46
N GLY A 208 7.11 -13.57 18.69
CA GLY A 208 6.37 -13.76 19.92
C GLY A 208 5.42 -14.97 19.94
N VAL A 209 5.34 -15.78 18.88
CA VAL A 209 4.35 -16.86 18.78
C VAL A 209 4.77 -18.11 19.56
N ASN A 210 3.83 -18.81 20.19
CA ASN A 210 4.13 -20.07 20.86
C ASN A 210 4.47 -21.18 19.84
N PRO A 211 5.50 -22.03 20.05
CA PRO A 211 5.85 -23.11 19.13
C PRO A 211 4.75 -24.17 18.87
N ASP A 212 3.75 -24.32 19.76
CA ASP A 212 2.61 -25.21 19.54
C ASP A 212 1.50 -24.59 18.67
N THR A 213 1.53 -23.27 18.46
CA THR A 213 0.63 -22.54 17.56
C THR A 213 0.89 -22.91 16.11
N ARG A 214 -0.17 -23.18 15.34
CA ARG A 214 -0.03 -23.28 13.87
C ARG A 214 -0.03 -21.89 13.25
N ARG A 215 1.03 -21.55 12.52
CA ARG A 215 1.16 -20.28 11.80
C ARG A 215 0.08 -20.14 10.72
N ILE A 216 -0.11 -21.19 9.93
CA ILE A 216 -1.17 -21.28 8.92
C ILE A 216 -2.02 -22.55 9.08
N ARG A 217 -3.27 -22.50 8.60
CA ARG A 217 -4.19 -23.63 8.54
C ARG A 217 -5.10 -23.54 7.31
N PHE A 218 -5.32 -24.65 6.62
CA PHE A 218 -6.09 -24.66 5.36
C PHE A 218 -7.61 -24.68 5.52
N GLY A 219 -8.16 -25.14 6.65
CA GLY A 219 -9.61 -25.11 6.87
C GLY A 219 -10.00 -25.15 8.34
N ILE A 220 -10.78 -24.16 8.77
CA ILE A 220 -11.28 -24.01 10.15
C ILE A 220 -12.83 -24.02 10.23
N SER A 221 -13.35 -24.43 11.39
CA SER A 221 -14.79 -24.60 11.67
C SER A 221 -15.59 -25.42 10.63
N ASN A 222 -14.98 -26.52 10.15
CA ASN A 222 -15.47 -27.41 9.09
C ASN A 222 -15.51 -26.78 7.68
N GLY A 223 -14.75 -25.70 7.46
CA GLY A 223 -14.49 -25.23 6.11
C GLY A 223 -13.73 -26.23 5.26
N ASN A 224 -13.98 -26.20 3.95
CA ASN A 224 -13.18 -26.93 2.96
C ASN A 224 -11.70 -26.55 3.10
N ASP A 225 -10.81 -27.55 3.15
CA ASP A 225 -9.38 -27.41 3.41
C ASP A 225 -8.51 -27.78 2.19
N VAL A 226 -9.09 -27.90 0.99
CA VAL A 226 -8.38 -28.35 -0.21
C VAL A 226 -7.75 -27.20 -0.98
N LEU A 227 -8.50 -26.14 -1.25
CA LEU A 227 -8.13 -25.09 -2.21
C LEU A 227 -7.45 -23.81 -1.70
N PRO A 228 -7.38 -23.49 -0.38
CA PRO A 228 -6.60 -22.35 0.06
C PRO A 228 -5.11 -22.50 -0.23
N ILE A 229 -4.49 -21.38 -0.57
CA ILE A 229 -3.07 -21.22 -0.82
C ILE A 229 -2.60 -20.08 0.07
N PHE A 230 -1.43 -20.23 0.69
CA PHE A 230 -0.69 -19.14 1.32
C PHE A 230 0.54 -18.86 0.48
N SER A 231 0.80 -17.60 0.17
CA SER A 231 1.93 -17.12 -0.64
C SER A 231 2.59 -15.94 0.07
N THR A 232 3.87 -15.70 -0.21
CA THR A 232 4.61 -14.59 0.40
C THR A 232 5.68 -14.04 -0.54
N PHE A 233 6.15 -12.81 -0.26
CA PHE A 233 7.30 -12.18 -0.92
C PHE A 233 8.58 -12.21 -0.05
N ASP A 234 8.49 -12.71 1.18
CA ASP A 234 9.56 -12.71 2.18
C ASP A 234 9.56 -14.04 2.99
N ASP A 235 10.21 -14.09 4.16
CA ASP A 235 10.33 -15.31 4.96
C ASP A 235 9.09 -15.63 5.84
N SER A 236 7.95 -14.96 5.61
CA SER A 236 6.71 -15.18 6.40
C SER A 236 6.23 -16.64 6.42
N LEU A 237 6.63 -17.48 5.45
CA LEU A 237 6.31 -18.92 5.41
C LEU A 237 7.48 -19.83 5.80
N GLY A 238 8.63 -19.30 6.24
CA GLY A 238 9.78 -20.07 6.71
C GLY A 238 10.49 -20.85 5.60
N GLY A 239 11.02 -20.12 4.62
CA GLY A 239 11.80 -20.63 3.48
C GLY A 239 10.99 -20.97 2.23
N TYR A 240 9.66 -20.90 2.28
CA TYR A 240 8.77 -21.20 1.14
C TYR A 240 8.18 -19.93 0.55
N VAL A 241 8.09 -19.85 -0.78
CA VAL A 241 7.37 -18.77 -1.49
C VAL A 241 5.85 -19.01 -1.44
N SER A 242 5.43 -20.28 -1.44
CA SER A 242 4.02 -20.64 -1.28
C SER A 242 3.84 -21.98 -0.56
N VAL A 243 2.74 -22.13 0.15
CA VAL A 243 2.33 -23.37 0.82
C VAL A 243 0.85 -23.63 0.53
N ALA A 244 0.55 -24.79 -0.04
CA ALA A 244 -0.80 -25.24 -0.37
C ALA A 244 -1.19 -26.50 0.42
N SER A 245 -2.49 -26.81 0.45
CA SER A 245 -3.01 -27.99 1.16
C SER A 245 -2.35 -29.28 0.71
N SER A 246 -2.05 -30.17 1.66
CA SER A 246 -1.48 -31.51 1.38
C SER A 246 -2.38 -32.42 0.55
N ARG A 247 -3.64 -32.03 0.33
CA ARG A 247 -4.60 -32.71 -0.57
C ARG A 247 -4.36 -32.41 -2.06
N GLN A 248 -3.59 -31.37 -2.39
CA GLN A 248 -3.24 -30.97 -3.75
C GLN A 248 -1.97 -31.69 -4.24
N ASP A 249 -2.01 -33.03 -4.22
CA ASP A 249 -0.82 -33.87 -4.42
C ASP A 249 -0.24 -33.84 -5.84
N HIS A 250 -0.87 -33.15 -6.80
CA HIS A 250 -0.29 -32.85 -8.11
C HIS A 250 0.97 -31.98 -7.99
N LEU A 251 1.02 -31.10 -6.99
CA LEU A 251 2.16 -30.21 -6.75
C LEU A 251 3.46 -30.97 -6.44
N LEU A 252 3.38 -32.18 -5.86
CA LEU A 252 4.53 -33.06 -5.63
C LEU A 252 5.10 -33.68 -6.93
N GLY A 253 4.60 -33.27 -8.11
CA GLY A 253 5.24 -33.52 -9.41
C GLY A 253 6.12 -32.37 -9.90
N LEU A 254 6.06 -31.20 -9.26
CA LEU A 254 6.78 -29.99 -9.67
C LEU A 254 8.20 -29.94 -9.07
N PRO A 255 9.20 -29.41 -9.79
CA PRO A 255 10.47 -29.00 -9.19
C PRO A 255 10.23 -27.98 -8.08
N GLY A 256 11.00 -28.06 -6.99
CA GLY A 256 10.92 -27.11 -5.87
C GLY A 256 9.65 -27.21 -5.02
N CYS A 257 8.83 -28.26 -5.14
CA CYS A 257 7.65 -28.51 -4.30
C CYS A 257 7.75 -29.83 -3.53
N HIS A 258 7.57 -29.79 -2.20
CA HIS A 258 7.58 -30.98 -1.34
C HIS A 258 6.64 -30.84 -0.14
N SER A 259 6.30 -31.96 0.50
CA SER A 259 5.57 -31.91 1.79
C SER A 259 6.48 -31.29 2.84
N THR A 260 6.01 -30.26 3.53
CA THR A 260 6.80 -29.54 4.55
C THR A 260 7.16 -30.42 5.73
N GLY A 261 6.26 -31.34 6.11
CA GLY A 261 6.34 -32.09 7.37
C GLY A 261 6.23 -31.19 8.63
N ASP A 262 5.95 -29.90 8.46
CA ASP A 262 5.86 -28.93 9.54
C ASP A 262 4.40 -28.77 9.99
N ARG A 263 4.14 -29.11 11.25
CA ARG A 263 2.82 -28.90 11.88
C ARG A 263 2.43 -27.43 11.89
N ALA A 264 3.37 -26.49 12.01
CA ALA A 264 3.08 -25.06 12.01
C ALA A 264 2.59 -24.54 10.64
N LEU A 265 2.89 -25.29 9.57
CA LEU A 265 2.39 -25.07 8.20
C LEU A 265 1.30 -26.09 7.81
N ASP A 266 0.59 -26.63 8.81
CA ASP A 266 -0.47 -27.64 8.68
C ASP A 266 -0.08 -28.91 7.89
N ASN A 267 1.22 -29.22 7.84
CA ASN A 267 1.84 -30.27 7.01
C ASN A 267 1.53 -30.13 5.50
N GLY A 268 1.37 -28.89 5.02
CA GLY A 268 1.10 -28.58 3.61
C GLY A 268 2.21 -29.02 2.64
N ILE A 269 1.99 -28.71 1.36
CA ILE A 269 3.02 -28.79 0.31
C ILE A 269 3.61 -27.39 0.17
N GLY A 270 4.87 -27.23 0.56
CA GLY A 270 5.64 -26.01 0.38
C GLY A 270 6.33 -26.01 -0.97
N CYS A 271 6.41 -24.84 -1.59
CA CYS A 271 7.01 -24.62 -2.90
C CYS A 271 7.93 -23.39 -2.89
N ASP A 272 9.04 -23.50 -3.60
CA ASP A 272 10.04 -22.45 -3.83
C ASP A 272 9.60 -21.46 -4.95
N VAL A 273 8.41 -21.68 -5.53
CA VAL A 273 7.81 -20.88 -6.61
C VAL A 273 6.41 -20.41 -6.20
N PRO A 274 5.94 -19.25 -6.71
CA PRO A 274 4.59 -18.78 -6.44
C PRO A 274 3.52 -19.77 -6.93
N LEU A 275 2.59 -20.12 -6.05
CA LEU A 275 1.39 -20.85 -6.39
C LEU A 275 0.21 -19.88 -6.53
N ARG A 276 -0.51 -20.00 -7.64
CA ARG A 276 -1.75 -19.26 -7.93
C ARG A 276 -2.94 -20.17 -8.05
N ARG A 277 -4.12 -19.61 -7.81
CA ARG A 277 -5.39 -20.29 -8.07
C ARG A 277 -5.70 -20.36 -9.57
N LEU A 278 -5.96 -21.56 -10.07
CA LEU A 278 -6.66 -21.81 -11.34
C LEU A 278 -8.11 -22.24 -11.05
N GLN A 279 -9.08 -21.60 -11.70
CA GLN A 279 -10.49 -21.96 -11.65
C GLN A 279 -11.10 -22.17 -13.03
N VAL A 280 -11.94 -23.20 -13.12
CA VAL A 280 -12.62 -23.62 -14.35
C VAL A 280 -14.11 -23.71 -14.07
N TRP A 281 -14.85 -22.67 -14.46
CA TRP A 281 -16.30 -22.57 -14.29
C TRP A 281 -17.03 -23.22 -15.46
N SER A 282 -18.13 -23.94 -15.19
CA SER A 282 -18.92 -24.62 -16.20
C SER A 282 -20.42 -24.58 -15.91
N SER A 283 -21.23 -24.46 -16.96
CA SER A 283 -22.69 -24.65 -16.89
C SER A 283 -23.10 -26.13 -16.88
N HIS A 284 -22.21 -27.06 -17.23
CA HIS A 284 -22.47 -28.51 -17.26
C HIS A 284 -22.33 -29.20 -15.89
N GLY A 285 -22.06 -28.43 -14.83
CA GLY A 285 -21.93 -28.93 -13.45
C GLY A 285 -20.70 -29.78 -13.21
N ASN A 286 -20.80 -30.78 -12.33
CA ASN A 286 -19.68 -31.69 -12.03
C ASN A 286 -19.41 -32.68 -13.19
N GLN A 287 -18.66 -32.22 -14.19
CA GLN A 287 -18.16 -33.03 -15.30
C GLN A 287 -16.82 -33.77 -15.03
N GLY A 288 -16.34 -33.80 -13.78
CA GLY A 288 -15.09 -34.47 -13.39
C GLY A 288 -13.85 -33.91 -14.11
N ALA A 289 -13.48 -32.67 -13.82
CA ALA A 289 -12.27 -32.07 -14.36
C ALA A 289 -11.01 -32.76 -13.81
N VAL A 290 -10.00 -32.95 -14.66
CA VAL A 290 -8.70 -33.50 -14.28
C VAL A 290 -7.60 -32.53 -14.70
N LEU A 291 -6.78 -32.09 -13.75
CA LEU A 291 -5.55 -31.36 -14.01
C LEU A 291 -4.44 -32.37 -14.29
N VAL A 292 -3.65 -32.11 -15.32
CA VAL A 292 -2.37 -32.76 -15.59
C VAL A 292 -1.28 -31.73 -15.36
N ALA A 293 -0.47 -31.95 -14.33
CA ALA A 293 0.66 -31.09 -13.97
C ALA A 293 1.88 -31.36 -14.87
N PRO A 294 2.86 -30.44 -14.90
CA PRO A 294 4.21 -30.73 -15.34
C PRO A 294 4.72 -32.07 -14.78
N GLY A 295 5.44 -32.84 -15.60
CA GLY A 295 5.80 -34.23 -15.29
C GLY A 295 4.68 -35.26 -15.47
N GLY A 296 3.47 -34.86 -15.84
CA GLY A 296 2.38 -35.76 -16.25
C GLY A 296 1.56 -36.35 -15.10
N ARG A 297 1.74 -35.89 -13.87
CA ARG A 297 0.92 -36.30 -12.72
C ARG A 297 -0.52 -35.79 -12.91
N ARG A 298 -1.51 -36.65 -12.68
CA ARG A 298 -2.93 -36.38 -12.91
C ARG A 298 -3.67 -36.29 -11.59
N TRP A 299 -4.48 -35.24 -11.39
CA TRP A 299 -5.26 -35.01 -10.19
C TRP A 299 -6.69 -34.59 -10.54
N ALA A 300 -7.67 -35.15 -9.82
CA ALA A 300 -9.06 -34.74 -9.99
C ALA A 300 -9.23 -33.37 -9.32
N MET A 301 -9.56 -32.35 -10.12
CA MET A 301 -9.68 -30.99 -9.59
C MET A 301 -10.78 -30.91 -8.55
N GLU A 302 -10.53 -30.18 -7.46
CA GLU A 302 -11.51 -30.04 -6.39
C GLU A 302 -12.76 -29.35 -6.91
N PHE A 303 -13.92 -29.95 -6.62
CA PHE A 303 -15.19 -29.49 -7.13
C PHE A 303 -15.80 -28.41 -6.23
N ILE A 304 -15.95 -27.21 -6.79
CA ILE A 304 -16.54 -26.04 -6.14
C ILE A 304 -18.05 -26.09 -6.39
N GLY A 305 -18.79 -26.48 -5.36
CA GLY A 305 -20.25 -26.49 -5.37
C GLY A 305 -20.87 -25.09 -5.37
N PRO A 306 -22.16 -24.96 -5.69
CA PRO A 306 -22.85 -23.68 -5.66
C PRO A 306 -22.97 -23.19 -4.20
N PRO A 307 -22.57 -21.94 -3.87
CA PRO A 307 -22.47 -21.49 -2.47
C PRO A 307 -23.82 -21.43 -1.74
N THR A 308 -24.94 -21.21 -2.45
CA THR A 308 -26.31 -21.37 -1.93
C THR A 308 -27.28 -21.75 -3.08
N ASN A 309 -28.59 -21.81 -2.80
CA ASN A 309 -29.67 -22.28 -3.69
C ASN A 309 -29.92 -21.44 -4.97
N ASN A 310 -28.94 -20.68 -5.46
CA ASN A 310 -29.01 -20.01 -6.76
C ASN A 310 -28.48 -20.95 -7.87
N ASN A 311 -29.02 -20.83 -9.09
CA ASN A 311 -28.64 -21.68 -10.23
C ASN A 311 -27.33 -21.19 -10.88
N ARG A 312 -26.31 -20.81 -10.10
CA ARG A 312 -25.04 -20.30 -10.62
C ARG A 312 -24.09 -21.44 -11.00
N LYS A 313 -23.14 -21.13 -11.90
CA LYS A 313 -22.14 -22.07 -12.43
C LYS A 313 -21.40 -22.78 -11.29
N GLN A 314 -21.13 -24.07 -11.50
CA GLN A 314 -20.24 -24.84 -10.65
C GLN A 314 -18.82 -24.75 -11.21
N ALA A 315 -17.81 -24.98 -10.38
CA ALA A 315 -16.42 -24.85 -10.82
C ALA A 315 -15.53 -26.00 -10.36
N PHE A 316 -14.32 -25.98 -10.88
CA PHE A 316 -13.22 -26.81 -10.45
C PHE A 316 -12.03 -25.91 -10.12
N GLY A 317 -11.36 -26.19 -9.00
CA GLY A 317 -10.17 -25.45 -8.58
C GLY A 317 -8.91 -26.30 -8.52
N ALA A 318 -7.76 -25.66 -8.68
CA ALA A 318 -6.45 -26.19 -8.33
C ALA A 318 -5.46 -25.04 -8.06
N ALA A 319 -4.46 -25.29 -7.22
CA ALA A 319 -3.23 -24.51 -7.17
C ALA A 319 -2.33 -24.91 -8.35
N VAL A 320 -1.68 -23.93 -8.97
CA VAL A 320 -0.75 -24.09 -10.09
C VAL A 320 0.46 -23.19 -9.86
N ALA A 321 1.65 -23.64 -10.24
CA ALA A 321 2.86 -22.83 -10.17
C ALA A 321 2.92 -21.86 -11.35
N VAL A 322 3.41 -20.64 -11.10
CA VAL A 322 3.64 -19.62 -12.12
C VAL A 322 4.75 -20.05 -13.08
N GLY A 323 4.60 -19.73 -14.36
CA GLY A 323 5.56 -20.03 -15.44
C GLY A 323 5.47 -21.44 -16.02
N GLU A 324 4.61 -22.30 -15.47
CA GLU A 324 4.52 -23.72 -15.82
C GLU A 324 3.43 -24.04 -16.87
N SER A 325 3.50 -25.24 -17.44
CA SER A 325 2.56 -25.74 -18.46
C SER A 325 1.61 -26.81 -17.93
N TYR A 326 0.30 -26.60 -18.08
CA TYR A 326 -0.76 -27.47 -17.56
C TYR A 326 -1.74 -27.94 -18.66
N VAL A 327 -2.36 -29.11 -18.43
CA VAL A 327 -3.52 -29.56 -19.22
C VAL A 327 -4.72 -29.77 -18.31
N VAL A 328 -5.89 -29.23 -18.66
CA VAL A 328 -7.17 -29.52 -17.98
C VAL A 328 -8.06 -30.34 -18.91
N GLU A 329 -8.48 -31.51 -18.43
CA GLU A 329 -9.38 -32.42 -19.15
C GLU A 329 -10.82 -32.36 -18.60
N LEU A 330 -11.75 -31.93 -19.46
CA LEU A 330 -13.20 -31.79 -19.21
C LEU A 330 -13.98 -32.80 -20.08
N SER A 331 -15.29 -32.99 -19.83
CA SER A 331 -16.12 -33.77 -20.77
C SER A 331 -16.65 -32.90 -21.90
N HIS A 332 -17.23 -31.74 -21.58
CA HIS A 332 -17.95 -30.86 -22.52
C HIS A 332 -17.46 -29.39 -22.52
N PRO A 333 -17.49 -28.70 -23.67
CA PRO A 333 -17.01 -27.32 -23.82
C PRO A 333 -18.04 -26.23 -23.50
N ASP A 334 -19.26 -26.59 -23.08
CA ASP A 334 -20.35 -25.64 -22.88
C ASP A 334 -20.11 -24.73 -21.67
N GLY A 335 -20.27 -23.43 -21.89
CA GLY A 335 -20.24 -22.40 -20.84
C GLY A 335 -18.92 -22.28 -20.08
N ILE A 336 -17.79 -22.70 -20.65
CA ILE A 336 -16.51 -22.65 -19.93
C ILE A 336 -16.01 -21.21 -19.77
N THR A 337 -15.84 -20.77 -18.52
CA THR A 337 -15.21 -19.51 -18.13
C THR A 337 -13.99 -19.84 -17.27
N LEU A 338 -12.82 -19.35 -17.65
CA LEU A 338 -11.57 -19.55 -16.90
C LEU A 338 -11.17 -18.31 -16.13
N GLU A 339 -10.58 -18.54 -14.97
CA GLU A 339 -9.96 -17.54 -14.12
C GLU A 339 -8.63 -18.09 -13.59
N PHE A 340 -7.59 -17.28 -13.59
CA PHE A 340 -6.28 -17.63 -13.07
C PHE A 340 -5.69 -16.44 -12.30
N SER A 341 -5.26 -16.66 -11.07
CA SER A 341 -4.69 -15.63 -10.19
C SER A 341 -5.64 -14.44 -9.96
N ASP A 342 -5.15 -13.42 -9.26
CA ASP A 342 -5.81 -12.14 -9.02
C ASP A 342 -5.10 -11.02 -9.82
N VAL A 343 -5.82 -9.96 -10.20
CA VAL A 343 -5.24 -8.84 -10.98
C VAL A 343 -4.19 -8.06 -10.20
N VAL A 344 -4.23 -8.11 -8.86
CA VAL A 344 -3.26 -7.43 -7.98
C VAL A 344 -1.80 -7.76 -8.34
N TYR A 345 -1.53 -8.96 -8.87
CA TYR A 345 -0.24 -9.34 -9.44
C TYR A 345 -0.13 -8.80 -10.87
N GLY A 346 0.50 -7.65 -11.02
CA GLY A 346 0.59 -6.89 -12.26
C GLY A 346 0.02 -5.47 -12.15
N THR A 347 -0.97 -5.22 -11.29
CA THR A 347 -1.49 -3.86 -11.03
C THR A 347 -0.82 -3.16 -9.85
N ASP A 348 -0.68 -3.85 -8.71
CA ASP A 348 -0.17 -3.27 -7.46
C ASP A 348 1.10 -3.98 -6.97
N PHE A 349 1.23 -5.28 -7.22
CA PHE A 349 2.47 -6.03 -7.06
C PHE A 349 3.19 -6.16 -8.42
N PRO A 350 4.53 -6.03 -8.46
CA PRO A 350 5.28 -6.12 -9.70
C PRO A 350 5.31 -7.56 -10.25
N GLY A 351 5.23 -7.68 -11.58
CA GLY A 351 5.21 -8.96 -12.29
C GLY A 351 3.79 -9.45 -12.55
N GLU A 352 3.43 -9.55 -13.83
CA GLU A 352 2.21 -10.25 -14.24
C GLU A 352 2.49 -11.76 -14.24
N ASP A 353 1.81 -12.49 -13.35
CA ASP A 353 1.91 -13.95 -13.26
C ASP A 353 1.19 -14.60 -14.44
N TRP A 354 1.74 -15.70 -14.96
CA TRP A 354 1.15 -16.45 -16.08
C TRP A 354 1.40 -17.96 -15.98
N ILE A 355 0.58 -18.73 -16.68
CA ILE A 355 0.82 -20.15 -17.02
C ILE A 355 0.45 -20.42 -18.47
N ASP A 356 1.00 -21.48 -19.04
CA ASP A 356 0.49 -22.04 -20.30
C ASP A 356 -0.53 -23.15 -20.00
N LEU A 357 -1.71 -23.07 -20.63
CA LEU A 357 -2.83 -23.98 -20.38
C LEU A 357 -3.36 -24.57 -21.69
N GLU A 358 -3.51 -25.90 -21.72
CA GLU A 358 -4.32 -26.60 -22.73
C GLU A 358 -5.62 -27.12 -22.10
N ILE A 359 -6.77 -26.79 -22.70
CA ILE A 359 -8.07 -27.38 -22.36
C ILE A 359 -8.38 -28.50 -23.36
N ARG A 360 -8.64 -29.71 -22.85
CA ARG A 360 -9.04 -30.88 -23.62
C ARG A 360 -10.46 -31.32 -23.27
N PHE A 361 -11.29 -31.59 -24.27
CA PHE A 361 -12.66 -32.05 -24.10
C PHE A 361 -12.81 -33.49 -24.58
N ARG A 362 -13.15 -34.40 -23.65
CA ARG A 362 -13.25 -35.85 -23.92
C ARG A 362 -14.32 -36.18 -24.95
N ASP A 363 -15.46 -35.47 -24.94
CA ASP A 363 -16.58 -35.71 -25.85
C ASP A 363 -16.49 -34.88 -27.14
N ARG A 364 -15.62 -33.87 -27.17
CA ARG A 364 -15.51 -32.83 -28.20
C ARG A 364 -14.05 -32.44 -28.52
N PRO A 365 -13.17 -33.36 -28.97
CA PRO A 365 -11.76 -33.04 -29.21
C PRO A 365 -11.54 -31.90 -30.22
N GLU A 366 -12.51 -31.63 -31.10
CA GLU A 366 -12.50 -30.50 -32.03
C GLU A 366 -12.61 -29.12 -31.36
N ALA A 367 -13.01 -29.07 -30.08
CA ALA A 367 -13.10 -27.85 -29.28
C ALA A 367 -11.87 -27.60 -28.39
N ASN A 368 -10.86 -28.49 -28.43
CA ASN A 368 -9.62 -28.33 -27.66
C ASN A 368 -8.93 -27.02 -28.02
N ARG A 369 -8.33 -26.36 -27.03
CA ARG A 369 -7.64 -25.08 -27.21
C ARG A 369 -6.48 -24.92 -26.24
N ALA A 370 -5.41 -24.29 -26.70
CA ALA A 370 -4.23 -23.95 -25.90
C ALA A 370 -3.98 -22.45 -25.93
N CYS A 371 -3.39 -21.92 -24.86
CA CYS A 371 -3.33 -20.49 -24.59
C CYS A 371 -2.37 -20.22 -23.43
N ARG A 372 -1.69 -19.06 -23.46
CA ARG A 372 -1.15 -18.46 -22.25
C ARG A 372 -2.28 -17.77 -21.49
N ILE A 373 -2.32 -17.91 -20.17
CA ILE A 373 -3.24 -17.17 -19.31
C ILE A 373 -2.50 -16.50 -18.18
N SER A 374 -2.91 -15.28 -17.83
CA SER A 374 -2.24 -14.46 -16.83
C SER A 374 -3.18 -13.78 -15.84
N SER A 375 -2.60 -13.26 -14.75
CA SER A 375 -3.28 -12.46 -13.74
C SER A 375 -3.95 -11.23 -14.35
N GLY A 376 -3.26 -10.53 -15.26
CA GLY A 376 -3.72 -9.32 -15.96
C GLY A 376 -4.95 -9.47 -16.86
N HIS A 377 -5.46 -10.69 -17.09
CA HIS A 377 -6.78 -10.86 -17.67
C HIS A 377 -7.86 -10.14 -16.84
N SER A 378 -8.96 -9.72 -17.46
CA SER A 378 -10.06 -9.07 -16.74
C SER A 378 -10.70 -9.97 -15.67
N ARG A 379 -11.29 -9.37 -14.63
CA ARG A 379 -12.21 -10.02 -13.66
C ARG A 379 -13.63 -9.43 -13.71
N ALA A 380 -13.95 -8.64 -14.74
CA ALA A 380 -15.22 -7.94 -14.99
C ALA A 380 -16.43 -8.85 -15.29
N PHE A 381 -16.46 -10.04 -14.68
CA PHE A 381 -17.45 -11.07 -14.88
C PHE A 381 -17.61 -12.00 -13.67
N ILE A 382 -16.79 -11.90 -12.61
CA ILE A 382 -16.74 -12.86 -11.51
C ILE A 382 -16.83 -12.21 -10.12
N SER A 383 -18.00 -12.35 -9.51
CA SER A 383 -18.32 -11.80 -8.18
C SER A 383 -17.84 -12.73 -7.06
N SER A 384 -18.00 -12.30 -5.81
CA SER A 384 -17.85 -13.16 -4.62
C SER A 384 -18.68 -14.46 -4.68
N ASP A 385 -19.76 -14.48 -5.48
CA ASP A 385 -20.63 -15.64 -5.69
C ASP A 385 -20.30 -16.42 -6.99
N GLY A 386 -19.18 -16.11 -7.65
CA GLY A 386 -18.81 -16.66 -8.96
C GLY A 386 -19.30 -15.83 -10.15
N PRO A 387 -19.28 -16.41 -11.37
CA PRO A 387 -19.45 -15.67 -12.61
C PRO A 387 -20.89 -15.24 -12.89
N LEU A 388 -21.04 -14.03 -13.45
CA LEU A 388 -22.33 -13.41 -13.80
C LEU A 388 -23.04 -14.12 -14.96
N PHE A 389 -22.29 -14.54 -15.98
CA PHE A 389 -22.82 -15.03 -17.26
C PHE A 389 -22.44 -16.49 -17.50
N ASP A 390 -23.40 -17.28 -17.99
CA ASP A 390 -23.25 -18.73 -18.15
C ASP A 390 -22.76 -19.18 -19.54
N ASP A 391 -22.71 -18.26 -20.51
CA ASP A 391 -22.44 -18.55 -21.94
C ASP A 391 -20.98 -18.87 -22.31
N GLY A 392 -20.00 -18.55 -21.45
CA GLY A 392 -18.57 -18.79 -21.73
C GLY A 392 -17.94 -17.78 -22.70
N SER A 393 -18.60 -16.64 -22.92
CA SER A 393 -18.07 -15.52 -23.72
C SER A 393 -16.95 -14.73 -23.02
N LEU A 394 -16.86 -14.86 -21.69
CA LEU A 394 -15.91 -14.16 -20.82
C LEU A 394 -15.02 -15.13 -20.05
N GLY A 395 -13.85 -14.64 -19.64
CA GLY A 395 -12.79 -15.41 -18.98
C GLY A 395 -11.48 -15.37 -19.75
N ALA A 396 -10.44 -15.95 -19.15
CA ALA A 396 -9.21 -16.27 -19.88
C ALA A 396 -9.49 -17.33 -20.95
N CYS A 397 -8.71 -17.34 -22.04
CA CYS A 397 -8.69 -18.46 -22.99
C CYS A 397 -10.09 -18.91 -23.46
N THR A 398 -10.87 -17.97 -23.96
CA THR A 398 -12.17 -18.23 -24.59
C THR A 398 -11.99 -18.85 -25.99
N ALA A 399 -13.06 -19.35 -26.59
CA ALA A 399 -13.01 -19.85 -27.97
C ALA A 399 -12.62 -18.77 -29.00
N ALA A 400 -12.79 -17.49 -28.68
CA ALA A 400 -12.44 -16.36 -29.54
C ALA A 400 -10.96 -15.94 -29.44
N THR A 401 -10.27 -16.26 -28.35
CA THR A 401 -8.87 -15.87 -28.10
C THR A 401 -7.85 -16.96 -28.43
N ALA A 402 -8.29 -18.16 -28.80
CA ALA A 402 -7.45 -19.36 -29.01
C ALA A 402 -6.63 -19.36 -30.31
N SER A 403 -6.32 -18.20 -30.90
CA SER A 403 -5.71 -18.07 -32.23
C SER A 403 -4.35 -17.37 -32.23
N SER A 404 -3.39 -17.94 -31.50
CA SER A 404 -1.97 -17.86 -31.83
C SER A 404 -1.36 -19.23 -31.56
N PRO A 405 -0.59 -19.83 -32.49
CA PRO A 405 0.17 -21.02 -32.17
C PRO A 405 1.19 -20.68 -31.07
N LEU A 406 1.37 -21.60 -30.11
CA LEU A 406 2.53 -21.57 -29.23
C LEU A 406 3.77 -21.69 -30.13
N ASP A 407 4.60 -20.64 -30.17
CA ASP A 407 5.82 -20.65 -30.98
C ASP A 407 6.70 -21.84 -30.57
N GLU A 408 7.24 -22.56 -31.57
CA GLU A 408 8.13 -23.69 -31.32
C GLU A 408 9.34 -23.25 -30.48
N PRO A 409 9.79 -24.05 -29.50
CA PRO A 409 10.98 -23.71 -28.73
C PRO A 409 12.17 -23.58 -29.68
N PRO A 410 12.98 -22.51 -29.58
CA PRO A 410 14.08 -22.27 -30.50
C PRO A 410 15.06 -23.45 -30.46
N SER A 411 15.34 -24.00 -31.64
CA SER A 411 16.23 -25.15 -31.78
C SER A 411 17.62 -24.83 -31.24
N SER A 412 18.16 -25.77 -30.45
CA SER A 412 19.46 -25.67 -29.81
C SER A 412 20.57 -25.23 -30.79
N PRO A 413 21.31 -24.15 -30.50
CA PRO A 413 22.53 -23.85 -31.25
C PRO A 413 23.60 -24.92 -30.94
N SER A 414 24.19 -25.46 -32.00
CA SER A 414 25.17 -26.54 -31.97
C SER A 414 26.52 -26.12 -31.38
N ASP A 415 27.21 -27.08 -30.76
CA ASP A 415 28.57 -26.93 -30.21
C ASP A 415 29.60 -26.34 -31.20
N GLU A 416 30.26 -25.25 -30.82
CA GLU A 416 31.69 -25.02 -31.10
C GLU A 416 32.34 -24.24 -29.94
N PRO A 417 33.64 -24.47 -29.63
CA PRO A 417 34.23 -24.08 -28.35
C PRO A 417 34.76 -22.63 -28.30
N PRO A 418 34.80 -21.98 -27.12
CA PRO A 418 35.26 -20.61 -26.97
C PRO A 418 36.79 -20.48 -27.00
N SER A 419 37.27 -19.38 -27.59
CA SER A 419 38.67 -18.99 -27.61
C SER A 419 38.97 -17.84 -26.62
N SER A 420 39.83 -18.14 -25.63
CA SER A 420 40.78 -17.25 -24.91
C SER A 420 40.34 -15.84 -24.40
N PRO A 421 40.57 -15.52 -23.10
CA PRO A 421 40.24 -14.22 -22.51
C PRO A 421 41.32 -13.13 -22.76
N PRO A 422 40.97 -11.83 -22.62
CA PRO A 422 41.92 -10.72 -22.54
C PRO A 422 42.41 -10.43 -21.11
N ASP A 423 43.52 -9.69 -21.01
CA ASP A 423 44.40 -9.58 -19.84
C ASP A 423 43.95 -8.70 -18.66
N GLU A 424 44.61 -8.94 -17.53
CA GLU A 424 44.49 -8.33 -16.19
C GLU A 424 45.10 -6.91 -16.09
N PRO A 425 44.52 -5.97 -15.31
CA PRO A 425 45.12 -4.66 -15.04
C PRO A 425 46.17 -4.70 -13.92
N PRO A 426 47.19 -3.81 -13.94
CA PRO A 426 48.37 -3.93 -13.07
C PRO A 426 48.17 -3.43 -11.62
N SER A 427 49.01 -3.99 -10.75
CA SER A 427 49.02 -3.91 -9.27
C SER A 427 49.36 -2.55 -8.65
N LEU A 428 48.77 -2.30 -7.47
CA LEU A 428 49.17 -1.31 -6.46
C LEU A 428 50.64 -1.51 -5.96
N PRO A 429 51.33 -0.43 -5.56
CA PRO A 429 52.44 -0.48 -4.61
C PRO A 429 51.96 -0.29 -3.16
N SER A 430 52.62 -1.00 -2.24
CA SER A 430 52.49 -0.95 -0.78
C SER A 430 53.09 0.30 -0.14
N ASP A 431 52.65 0.64 1.08
CA ASP A 431 53.57 0.81 2.22
C ASP A 431 52.85 0.73 3.60
N GLU A 432 53.64 0.45 4.64
CA GLU A 432 53.23 -0.09 5.96
C GLU A 432 53.05 0.99 7.09
N PRO A 433 52.63 0.64 8.32
CA PRO A 433 51.83 1.54 9.17
C PRO A 433 52.63 2.49 10.08
N SER A 434 51.98 3.59 10.51
CA SER A 434 52.45 4.38 11.67
C SER A 434 51.34 4.64 12.70
N SER A 435 51.68 4.31 13.95
CA SER A 435 50.91 4.45 15.19
C SER A 435 50.11 5.75 15.38
N SER A 436 48.85 5.60 15.81
CA SER A 436 48.01 6.67 16.38
C SER A 436 48.54 7.17 17.74
N PRO A 437 48.51 8.48 18.01
CA PRO A 437 48.41 9.02 19.37
C PRO A 437 46.98 8.83 19.92
N PRO A 438 46.77 8.83 21.24
CA PRO A 438 45.42 8.78 21.82
C PRO A 438 44.67 10.09 21.58
N PRO A 439 43.32 10.06 21.52
CA PRO A 439 42.52 11.28 21.38
C PRO A 439 42.71 12.20 22.59
N GLN A 440 42.75 13.50 22.33
CA GLN A 440 42.53 14.54 23.33
C GLN A 440 41.10 15.03 23.17
N ASP A 441 40.35 15.12 24.28
CA ASP A 441 38.97 15.62 24.27
C ASP A 441 38.91 17.10 23.89
N ASP A 442 38.04 17.45 22.94
CA ASP A 442 37.53 18.83 22.75
C ASP A 442 36.00 18.77 22.54
N PRO A 443 35.16 19.40 23.39
CA PRO A 443 33.75 19.05 23.49
C PRO A 443 32.81 20.07 22.82
N SER A 444 32.35 19.80 21.59
CA SER A 444 31.27 20.61 20.99
C SER A 444 30.44 19.94 19.88
N VAL A 445 29.79 18.81 20.18
CA VAL A 445 28.55 18.36 19.50
C VAL A 445 27.61 17.78 20.57
N PRO A 446 26.33 18.20 20.69
CA PRO A 446 25.39 17.62 21.65
C PRO A 446 24.88 16.24 21.18
N SER A 447 24.80 15.27 22.10
CA SER A 447 24.17 13.97 21.85
C SER A 447 22.64 14.07 21.87
N THR A 448 21.98 13.07 21.28
CA THR A 448 20.51 12.96 21.18
C THR A 448 19.82 12.39 22.43
N ASP A 449 20.47 12.44 23.60
CA ASP A 449 19.86 12.12 24.89
C ASP A 449 19.52 13.43 25.62
N ALA A 450 18.24 13.79 25.69
CA ALA A 450 17.80 15.06 26.26
C ALA A 450 17.83 15.06 27.80
N GLU A 451 18.94 15.51 28.40
CA GLU A 451 19.00 15.82 29.84
C GLU A 451 18.01 16.92 30.24
N MET A 452 17.10 16.62 31.18
CA MET A 452 16.24 17.64 31.80
C MET A 452 17.01 18.46 32.86
N VAL A 453 17.41 19.68 32.48
CA VAL A 453 18.20 20.59 33.34
C VAL A 453 17.31 21.56 34.15
N CYS A 454 17.69 21.80 35.40
CA CYS A 454 16.82 22.45 36.39
C CYS A 454 16.85 23.99 36.44
N GLU A 455 17.75 24.68 35.73
CA GLU A 455 17.80 26.14 35.67
C GLU A 455 17.51 26.66 34.27
N GLY A 456 16.76 27.77 34.19
CA GLY A 456 16.53 28.47 32.93
C GLY A 456 17.83 29.00 32.34
N ARG A 457 18.06 28.73 31.05
CA ARG A 457 19.27 29.13 30.32
C ARG A 457 19.25 30.63 30.01
N THR A 458 18.07 31.23 29.83
CA THR A 458 17.91 32.69 29.64
C THR A 458 17.56 33.43 30.95
N ALA A 459 17.59 34.77 30.91
CA ALA A 459 17.16 35.60 32.04
C ALA A 459 15.62 35.63 32.18
N GLU A 460 14.90 35.53 31.06
CA GLU A 460 13.44 35.49 31.01
C GLU A 460 12.92 34.14 31.53
N GLU A 461 13.55 33.01 31.16
CA GLU A 461 13.25 31.70 31.76
C GLU A 461 13.49 31.66 33.27
N ARG A 462 14.53 32.35 33.78
CA ARG A 462 14.78 32.44 35.23
C ARG A 462 13.78 33.34 35.95
N ALA A 463 13.32 34.41 35.33
CA ALA A 463 12.24 35.24 35.86
C ALA A 463 10.90 34.50 35.87
N LEU A 464 10.60 33.74 34.81
CA LEU A 464 9.42 32.89 34.72
C LEU A 464 9.47 31.81 35.81
N ALA A 465 10.57 31.06 35.93
CA ALA A 465 10.77 30.03 36.95
C ALA A 465 10.58 30.57 38.40
N ALA A 466 11.03 31.79 38.69
CA ALA A 466 10.81 32.42 39.99
C ALA A 466 9.33 32.73 40.26
N SER A 467 8.53 33.03 39.23
CA SER A 467 7.08 33.24 39.38
C SER A 467 6.30 31.92 39.56
N CYS A 468 6.77 30.81 38.99
CA CYS A 468 6.23 29.47 39.25
C CYS A 468 6.38 29.09 40.74
N ASP A 469 7.56 29.37 41.31
CA ASP A 469 7.90 29.09 42.72
C ASP A 469 7.06 29.94 43.73
N GLU A 470 6.37 30.99 43.29
CA GLU A 470 5.42 31.74 44.13
C GLU A 470 3.98 31.18 44.03
N MET A 471 3.56 30.72 42.84
CA MET A 471 2.24 30.11 42.64
C MET A 471 2.13 28.69 43.19
N LEU A 472 3.12 27.83 42.94
CA LEU A 472 3.09 26.40 43.34
C LEU A 472 3.04 26.20 44.86
N PHE A 473 3.71 27.06 45.62
CA PHE A 473 4.00 26.82 47.05
C PHE A 473 3.08 27.57 48.01
N SER A 474 2.05 28.27 47.51
CA SER A 474 1.11 29.01 48.35
C SER A 474 -0.18 28.25 48.70
N ASN A 475 -0.69 27.33 47.86
CA ASN A 475 -2.00 26.69 48.08
C ASN A 475 -2.22 25.26 47.46
N SER A 476 -1.21 24.53 46.98
CA SER A 476 -1.41 23.19 46.36
C SER A 476 -0.60 22.05 47.02
N PRO A 477 -1.07 20.78 47.00
CA PRO A 477 -0.49 19.69 47.81
C PRO A 477 0.73 18.99 47.17
N ASN A 478 1.39 18.12 47.94
CA ASN A 478 2.57 17.36 47.50
C ASN A 478 2.20 16.32 46.40
N PRO A 479 2.80 16.39 45.20
CA PRO A 479 2.48 15.49 44.08
C PRO A 479 2.79 14.01 44.35
N PHE A 480 3.70 13.70 45.27
CA PHE A 480 4.04 12.33 45.66
C PHE A 480 3.06 11.72 46.69
N THR A 481 2.04 12.47 47.13
CA THR A 481 1.06 11.99 48.14
C THR A 481 -0.38 11.83 47.62
N GLY A 482 -0.66 12.22 46.37
CA GLY A 482 -1.88 11.81 45.65
C GLY A 482 -3.17 12.58 45.92
N GLU A 483 -3.15 13.76 46.55
CA GLU A 483 -4.32 14.64 46.66
C GLU A 483 -4.23 15.86 45.71
N GLY A 484 -5.17 15.96 44.76
CA GLY A 484 -5.36 17.14 43.89
C GLY A 484 -5.07 16.87 42.40
N TYR A 485 -6.09 17.02 41.55
CA TYR A 485 -5.98 16.78 40.10
C TYR A 485 -5.43 18.00 39.33
N TYR A 486 -4.63 17.73 38.30
CA TYR A 486 -4.46 18.62 37.15
C TYR A 486 -4.98 17.94 35.88
N THR A 487 -5.63 18.70 35.00
CA THR A 487 -6.07 18.25 33.67
C THR A 487 -4.94 18.35 32.66
N VAL A 488 -4.79 17.32 31.82
CA VAL A 488 -3.83 17.33 30.69
C VAL A 488 -4.34 18.25 29.59
N ASP A 489 -3.46 19.10 29.06
CA ASP A 489 -3.69 19.90 27.86
C ASP A 489 -2.92 19.29 26.68
N SER A 490 -3.61 19.09 25.54
CA SER A 490 -3.07 18.39 24.38
C SER A 490 -2.12 19.23 23.51
N ARG A 491 -1.79 20.47 23.92
CA ARG A 491 -0.89 21.38 23.17
C ARG A 491 0.61 21.17 23.41
N CYS A 492 1.03 20.22 24.25
CA CYS A 492 2.44 20.06 24.66
C CYS A 492 3.28 19.11 23.78
N LEU A 493 2.93 18.89 22.49
CA LEU A 493 3.59 17.89 21.63
C LEU A 493 4.49 18.45 20.51
N ASP A 494 4.90 19.71 20.57
CA ASP A 494 5.99 20.18 19.70
C ASP A 494 6.96 21.18 20.38
N THR A 495 8.23 20.79 20.42
CA THR A 495 9.42 21.64 20.65
C THR A 495 9.58 22.37 22.01
N SER A 496 10.07 21.67 23.04
CA SER A 496 10.81 22.30 24.15
C SER A 496 11.80 21.33 24.82
N ILE A 497 13.05 21.77 25.03
CA ILE A 497 14.08 21.06 25.82
C ILE A 497 13.93 21.32 27.34
N VAL A 498 12.98 22.17 27.75
CA VAL A 498 12.61 22.39 29.15
C VAL A 498 11.22 21.80 29.38
N GLY A 499 11.10 20.89 30.36
CA GLY A 499 9.88 20.14 30.64
C GLY A 499 8.62 21.02 30.78
N CYS A 500 7.51 20.49 30.26
CA CYS A 500 6.28 21.20 29.91
C CYS A 500 5.85 22.30 30.90
N VAL A 501 5.64 23.48 30.33
CA VAL A 501 4.95 24.62 30.95
C VAL A 501 3.54 24.67 30.37
N GLY A 502 2.54 24.21 31.11
CA GLY A 502 1.13 24.31 30.70
C GLY A 502 0.59 25.75 30.78
N ASP A 503 -0.68 25.96 30.43
CA ASP A 503 -1.36 27.27 30.47
C ASP A 503 -1.30 28.01 31.83
N SER A 504 -0.96 27.31 32.93
CA SER A 504 -0.74 27.85 34.27
C SER A 504 0.69 28.36 34.52
N GLY A 505 1.61 28.21 33.57
CA GLY A 505 2.98 28.69 33.65
C GLY A 505 3.94 27.84 34.51
N CYS A 506 3.58 26.62 34.93
CA CYS A 506 4.37 25.83 35.89
C CYS A 506 4.94 24.51 35.34
N ARG A 507 6.10 24.07 35.87
CA ARG A 507 6.78 22.80 35.53
C ARG A 507 5.98 21.59 36.02
N LEU A 508 5.92 20.54 35.19
CA LEU A 508 5.32 19.24 35.54
C LEU A 508 6.38 18.11 35.52
N CYS A 509 6.28 17.16 36.44
CA CYS A 509 6.96 15.87 36.29
C CYS A 509 6.13 14.95 35.38
N HIS A 510 6.78 14.04 34.66
CA HIS A 510 6.08 13.10 33.78
C HIS A 510 5.91 11.75 34.47
N THR A 511 4.78 11.08 34.23
CA THR A 511 4.62 9.66 34.54
C THR A 511 5.10 8.85 33.34
N GLU A 512 5.92 7.82 33.56
CA GLU A 512 6.13 6.80 32.54
C GLU A 512 4.84 5.99 32.33
N PRO A 513 4.56 5.54 31.09
CA PRO A 513 3.56 4.51 30.86
C PRO A 513 4.14 3.17 31.36
N GLU A 514 3.80 2.79 32.59
CA GLU A 514 4.28 1.51 33.16
C GLU A 514 3.59 0.30 32.54
N THR A 515 4.41 -0.70 32.23
CA THR A 515 4.03 -2.09 32.00
C THR A 515 3.27 -2.67 33.20
N TRP A 516 2.32 -3.57 32.95
CA TRP A 516 1.38 -4.06 33.96
C TRP A 516 2.04 -4.61 35.24
N GLY A 517 1.70 -3.99 36.36
CA GLY A 517 1.95 -4.46 37.73
C GLY A 517 1.29 -3.50 38.71
N GLY A 518 0.32 -3.97 39.49
CA GLY A 518 -0.60 -3.14 40.28
C GLY A 518 0.01 -2.36 41.46
N SER A 519 0.85 -1.37 41.16
CA SER A 519 1.38 -0.36 42.10
C SER A 519 1.15 1.05 41.54
N SER A 520 0.97 2.03 42.41
CA SER A 520 0.85 3.43 42.01
C SER A 520 2.17 3.94 41.45
N SER A 521 2.23 4.19 40.14
CA SER A 521 3.39 4.79 39.49
C SER A 521 3.61 6.23 39.97
N PHE A 522 4.79 6.50 40.52
CA PHE A 522 5.20 7.85 40.89
C PHE A 522 5.74 8.58 39.65
N PRO A 523 5.51 9.89 39.49
CA PRO A 523 6.04 10.63 38.36
C PRO A 523 7.57 10.73 38.47
N LYS A 524 8.28 10.43 37.38
CA LYS A 524 9.73 10.63 37.28
C LYS A 524 10.02 12.12 37.16
N CYS A 525 10.85 12.62 38.07
CA CYS A 525 11.23 14.01 38.16
C CYS A 525 12.75 14.18 37.94
N PRO A 526 13.21 15.32 37.42
CA PRO A 526 14.64 15.67 37.43
C PRO A 526 15.19 15.69 38.86
N GLN A 527 16.45 15.27 39.06
CA GLN A 527 17.06 15.05 40.38
C GLN A 527 16.88 16.22 41.36
N CYS A 528 16.96 17.46 40.89
CA CYS A 528 16.78 18.66 41.72
C CYS A 528 15.39 18.78 42.38
N VAL A 529 14.36 18.15 41.81
CA VAL A 529 13.00 18.12 42.39
C VAL A 529 12.97 17.10 43.53
N CYS A 530 13.60 15.94 43.32
CA CYS A 530 13.81 14.92 44.36
C CYS A 530 14.57 15.53 45.56
N ASP A 531 15.67 16.24 45.29
CA ASP A 531 16.51 16.88 46.32
C ASP A 531 15.78 17.98 47.13
N LYS A 532 14.89 18.76 46.50
CA LYS A 532 14.15 19.88 47.14
C LYS A 532 13.02 19.39 48.07
N TRP A 533 12.47 18.19 47.82
CA TRP A 533 11.48 17.53 48.69
C TRP A 533 12.10 16.48 49.64
N GLY A 534 13.36 16.10 49.43
CA GLY A 534 14.07 15.11 50.24
C GLY A 534 13.71 13.66 49.90
N GLU A 535 13.24 13.41 48.67
CA GLU A 535 12.78 12.09 48.22
C GLU A 535 13.97 11.20 47.82
N THR A 536 13.99 9.97 48.35
CA THR A 536 15.10 9.00 48.15
C THR A 536 14.60 7.67 47.58
N PHE A 537 13.48 7.67 46.86
CA PHE A 537 12.86 6.44 46.34
C PHE A 537 13.53 6.00 45.02
N PRO A 538 14.03 4.75 44.90
CA PRO A 538 14.69 4.30 43.67
C PRO A 538 13.75 4.35 42.47
N GLY A 539 14.23 4.87 41.34
CA GLY A 539 13.46 4.97 40.09
C GLY A 539 12.61 6.24 39.93
N ALA A 540 12.48 7.08 40.96
CA ALA A 540 11.77 8.37 40.86
C ALA A 540 12.56 9.47 40.12
N CYS A 541 13.86 9.25 39.88
CA CYS A 541 14.81 10.17 39.24
C CYS A 541 15.76 9.35 38.32
N LEU A 542 16.32 9.93 37.26
CA LEU A 542 17.10 9.21 36.21
C LEU A 542 18.62 9.12 36.51
N GLU A 543 19.28 8.02 36.10
CA GLU A 543 20.74 7.78 36.19
C GLU A 543 21.35 7.37 34.81
N GLN A 544 22.63 7.67 34.56
CA GLN A 544 23.34 7.48 33.27
C GLN A 544 24.33 6.31 33.27
N THR A 545 24.37 5.48 32.22
CA THR A 545 25.56 4.69 31.79
C THR A 545 25.59 4.50 30.25
N ALA A 546 26.76 4.26 29.66
CA ALA A 546 27.00 4.28 28.20
C ALA A 546 27.65 2.99 27.65
N GLN A 547 27.39 2.63 26.39
CA GLN A 547 28.08 1.55 25.66
C GLN A 547 28.22 1.86 24.16
N ALA A 548 29.10 1.11 23.46
CA ALA A 548 29.65 1.47 22.15
C ALA A 548 28.64 1.54 20.99
N VAL A 549 28.88 2.48 20.07
CA VAL A 549 28.01 2.83 18.94
C VAL A 549 28.36 2.01 17.69
N GLU A 550 27.38 1.30 17.15
CA GLU A 550 27.41 0.82 15.76
C GLU A 550 27.01 1.97 14.83
N VAL A 551 27.78 2.18 13.76
CA VAL A 551 27.47 3.23 12.77
C VAL A 551 26.74 2.57 11.61
N LEU A 552 25.47 2.95 11.43
CA LEU A 552 24.62 2.51 10.33
C LEU A 552 24.81 3.41 9.10
N GLY A 553 24.74 2.82 7.91
CA GLY A 553 24.78 3.53 6.63
C GLY A 553 25.15 2.65 5.46
N CYS A 554 24.83 3.08 4.24
CA CYS A 554 25.15 2.33 3.02
C CYS A 554 26.64 1.99 2.90
N MET A 555 26.97 0.70 2.75
CA MET A 555 28.34 0.20 2.61
C MET A 555 28.77 -0.03 1.15
N ASP A 556 27.89 0.18 0.16
CA ASP A 556 28.24 0.09 -1.26
C ASP A 556 28.88 1.39 -1.77
N ALA A 557 30.18 1.33 -2.10
CA ALA A 557 30.97 2.46 -2.62
C ALA A 557 30.52 2.99 -4.00
N SER A 558 29.54 2.36 -4.65
CA SER A 558 28.91 2.80 -5.90
C SER A 558 27.57 3.53 -5.71
N ALA A 559 27.09 3.66 -4.47
CA ALA A 559 25.89 4.43 -4.12
C ALA A 559 26.21 5.91 -3.85
N GLU A 560 25.25 6.80 -4.12
CA GLU A 560 25.38 8.25 -3.93
C GLU A 560 25.44 8.67 -2.44
N ASN A 561 24.95 7.82 -1.54
CA ASN A 561 24.95 8.00 -0.08
C ASN A 561 25.87 7.00 0.64
N PHE A 562 26.88 6.47 -0.03
CA PHE A 562 27.92 5.65 0.58
C PHE A 562 28.52 6.32 1.84
N ASN A 563 28.58 5.58 2.95
CA ASN A 563 29.12 6.06 4.22
C ASN A 563 30.35 5.23 4.62
N GLU A 564 31.55 5.78 4.43
CA GLU A 564 32.82 5.11 4.77
C GLU A 564 32.99 4.82 6.28
N ALA A 565 32.21 5.48 7.15
CA ALA A 565 32.22 5.24 8.58
C ALA A 565 31.22 4.15 9.02
N ALA A 566 30.36 3.66 8.12
CA ALA A 566 29.39 2.62 8.45
C ALA A 566 30.10 1.29 8.76
N THR A 567 29.74 0.71 9.91
CA THR A 567 30.20 -0.61 10.35
C THR A 567 29.18 -1.71 10.04
N VAL A 568 27.93 -1.32 9.76
CA VAL A 568 26.82 -2.20 9.41
C VAL A 568 26.00 -1.51 8.31
N ASP A 569 25.73 -2.24 7.22
CA ASP A 569 24.89 -1.75 6.12
C ASP A 569 23.43 -1.69 6.58
N ASP A 570 22.80 -0.54 6.39
CA ASP A 570 21.40 -0.28 6.74
C ASP A 570 20.44 -0.45 5.55
N GLY A 571 20.95 -0.83 4.38
CA GLY A 571 20.17 -0.99 3.16
C GLY A 571 19.72 0.33 2.52
N SER A 572 20.24 1.47 2.98
CA SER A 572 19.86 2.79 2.47
C SER A 572 20.44 3.14 1.09
N CYS A 573 21.22 2.26 0.46
CA CYS A 573 21.99 2.56 -0.74
C CYS A 573 21.16 3.10 -1.92
N VAL A 574 21.44 4.35 -2.30
CA VAL A 574 20.84 5.07 -3.42
C VAL A 574 21.75 4.97 -4.63
N HIS A 575 21.32 4.27 -5.67
CA HIS A 575 21.98 4.28 -6.98
C HIS A 575 21.23 5.20 -7.95
N GLN A 576 21.96 5.84 -8.88
CA GLN A 576 21.34 6.64 -9.92
C GLN A 576 20.39 5.78 -10.77
N ALA A 577 19.11 6.14 -10.78
CA ALA A 577 18.10 5.45 -11.57
C ALA A 577 18.45 5.54 -13.07
N PRO A 578 18.35 4.43 -13.84
CA PRO A 578 18.68 4.43 -15.26
C PRO A 578 17.75 5.36 -16.05
N SER A 579 18.33 6.13 -16.97
CA SER A 579 17.66 7.19 -17.70
C SER A 579 16.88 6.69 -18.94
N SER A 580 15.78 5.97 -18.72
CA SER A 580 14.74 5.73 -19.75
C SER A 580 13.43 6.41 -19.37
N PHE A 581 13.11 7.51 -20.05
CA PHE A 581 11.95 8.38 -19.74
C PHE A 581 10.56 7.75 -20.04
N PHE A 582 10.51 6.50 -20.52
CA PHE A 582 9.29 5.88 -21.08
C PHE A 582 9.03 4.42 -20.68
N ASP A 583 9.79 3.81 -19.76
CA ASP A 583 9.45 2.49 -19.23
C ASP A 583 8.28 2.58 -18.22
N GLY A 584 7.07 2.27 -18.68
CA GLY A 584 5.85 2.19 -17.88
C GLY A 584 5.24 3.56 -17.52
N PHE A 585 4.18 3.98 -18.21
CA PHE A 585 3.54 5.30 -18.03
C PHE A 585 2.82 5.46 -16.67
N GLN A 586 3.55 5.88 -15.63
CA GLN A 586 3.04 6.22 -14.29
C GLN A 586 2.60 7.71 -14.14
N TRP A 587 2.04 8.33 -15.19
CA TRP A 587 1.67 9.77 -15.20
C TRP A 587 0.14 9.99 -15.09
N ARG A 588 -0.31 11.16 -14.58
CA ARG A 588 -1.73 11.64 -14.58
C ARG A 588 -1.76 13.10 -15.02
N THR A 589 -2.60 13.62 -15.91
CA THR A 589 -3.86 13.08 -16.46
C THR A 589 -5.03 13.73 -15.74
N TYR A 590 -5.02 15.06 -15.62
CA TYR A 590 -6.01 15.84 -14.86
C TYR A 590 -6.42 17.12 -15.61
N VAL A 591 -7.70 17.48 -15.57
CA VAL A 591 -8.27 18.67 -16.19
C VAL A 591 -9.11 19.44 -15.18
N ASN A 592 -8.69 20.65 -14.84
CA ASN A 592 -9.48 21.64 -14.12
C ASN A 592 -10.32 22.46 -15.09
N ARG A 593 -11.57 22.77 -14.72
CA ARG A 593 -12.47 23.64 -15.48
C ARG A 593 -12.95 24.80 -14.63
N PHE A 594 -12.72 26.00 -15.12
CA PHE A 594 -13.11 27.24 -14.45
C PHE A 594 -14.15 28.00 -15.27
N ALA A 595 -15.25 28.38 -14.62
CA ALA A 595 -16.30 29.20 -15.20
C ALA A 595 -16.10 30.68 -14.82
N GLY A 596 -16.52 31.60 -15.70
CA GLY A 596 -16.34 33.04 -15.51
C GLY A 596 -15.83 33.69 -16.80
N ASP A 597 -15.13 34.81 -16.66
CA ASP A 597 -14.35 35.43 -17.71
C ASP A 597 -13.09 36.10 -17.13
N SER A 598 -12.20 36.59 -18.01
CA SER A 598 -10.95 37.25 -17.61
C SER A 598 -11.13 38.62 -16.93
N VAL A 599 -12.36 39.12 -16.77
CA VAL A 599 -12.69 40.43 -16.18
C VAL A 599 -13.31 40.28 -14.79
N SER A 600 -14.16 39.28 -14.62
CA SER A 600 -14.86 38.91 -13.37
C SER A 600 -14.10 37.90 -12.52
N GLY A 601 -13.12 37.22 -13.11
CA GLY A 601 -12.30 36.19 -12.48
C GLY A 601 -12.80 34.78 -12.82
N TRP A 602 -11.85 33.88 -13.03
CA TRP A 602 -12.13 32.47 -13.27
C TRP A 602 -12.38 31.76 -11.93
N GLN A 603 -13.58 31.22 -11.75
CA GLN A 603 -13.97 30.45 -10.58
C GLN A 603 -13.91 28.96 -10.89
N TRP A 604 -13.27 28.18 -10.02
CA TRP A 604 -13.23 26.73 -10.16
C TRP A 604 -14.66 26.17 -10.13
N ARG A 605 -14.94 25.21 -11.02
CA ARG A 605 -16.28 24.62 -11.15
C ARG A 605 -16.27 23.12 -10.91
N ASP A 606 -15.42 22.41 -11.65
CA ASP A 606 -15.28 20.95 -11.58
C ASP A 606 -13.97 20.49 -12.25
N TRP A 607 -13.72 19.19 -12.18
CA TRP A 607 -12.54 18.53 -12.76
C TRP A 607 -12.88 17.14 -13.30
N TYR A 608 -11.98 16.60 -14.11
CA TYR A 608 -11.94 15.18 -14.47
C TYR A 608 -10.49 14.75 -14.75
N GLY A 609 -10.22 13.46 -14.80
CA GLY A 609 -8.88 12.94 -15.05
C GLY A 609 -8.85 11.45 -15.34
N ASN A 610 -7.77 11.00 -15.96
CA ASN A 610 -7.49 9.59 -16.28
C ASN A 610 -6.19 9.19 -15.57
N TRP A 611 -6.21 8.04 -14.87
CA TRP A 611 -5.04 7.47 -14.21
C TRP A 611 -5.01 5.95 -14.45
N PRO A 612 -3.94 5.40 -15.06
CA PRO A 612 -2.81 6.13 -15.65
C PRO A 612 -3.24 6.99 -16.86
N ALA A 613 -2.38 7.93 -17.25
CA ALA A 613 -2.52 8.70 -18.47
C ALA A 613 -2.47 7.77 -19.68
N SER A 614 -3.44 7.89 -20.59
CA SER A 614 -3.48 7.10 -21.82
C SER A 614 -2.32 7.44 -22.74
N SER A 615 -1.70 6.40 -23.34
CA SER A 615 -0.70 6.52 -24.42
C SER A 615 -1.32 6.74 -25.80
N ASP A 616 -2.57 6.30 -25.99
CA ASP A 616 -3.17 6.03 -27.30
C ASP A 616 -4.31 7.00 -27.66
N GLY A 617 -4.66 7.92 -26.74
CA GLY A 617 -5.80 8.83 -26.89
C GLY A 617 -5.47 10.10 -27.69
N PRO A 618 -6.33 10.52 -28.67
CA PRO A 618 -6.18 11.79 -29.38
C PRO A 618 -6.57 13.03 -28.55
N GLU A 619 -6.70 12.90 -27.23
CA GLU A 619 -7.46 13.84 -26.40
C GLU A 619 -6.64 14.73 -25.47
N MET A 620 -5.49 14.30 -24.92
CA MET A 620 -4.74 15.11 -23.93
C MET A 620 -3.22 14.84 -23.93
N SER A 621 -2.81 13.58 -24.04
CA SER A 621 -1.41 13.15 -24.04
C SER A 621 -1.23 11.94 -24.94
N ARG A 622 -0.11 11.87 -25.67
CA ARG A 622 0.31 10.66 -26.39
C ARG A 622 1.84 10.54 -26.44
N LEU A 623 2.34 9.32 -26.62
CA LEU A 623 3.74 9.12 -26.97
C LEU A 623 3.93 9.31 -28.48
N VAL A 624 4.84 10.21 -28.87
CA VAL A 624 5.21 10.42 -30.28
C VAL A 624 6.68 10.09 -30.48
N THR A 625 6.97 9.07 -31.27
CA THR A 625 8.33 8.75 -31.73
C THR A 625 8.57 9.38 -33.10
N ARG A 626 9.69 10.09 -33.24
CA ARG A 626 10.21 10.68 -34.48
C ARG A 626 11.64 10.20 -34.71
N ASP A 627 12.21 10.49 -35.87
CA ASP A 627 13.62 10.16 -36.20
C ASP A 627 14.63 10.73 -35.19
N SER A 628 14.25 11.77 -34.43
CA SER A 628 15.03 12.43 -33.39
C SER A 628 14.79 11.91 -31.97
N GLY A 629 13.98 10.87 -31.78
CA GLY A 629 13.68 10.25 -30.47
C GLY A 629 12.19 10.20 -30.13
N SER A 630 11.90 9.80 -28.89
CA SER A 630 10.54 9.74 -28.35
C SER A 630 10.22 10.98 -27.50
N TYR A 631 8.98 11.48 -27.63
CA TYR A 631 8.51 12.71 -27.02
C TYR A 631 7.14 12.50 -26.40
N LEU A 632 6.90 13.10 -25.23
CA LEU A 632 5.56 13.27 -24.69
C LEU A 632 4.91 14.46 -25.40
N ASP A 633 3.88 14.20 -26.20
CA ASP A 633 3.06 15.23 -26.84
C ASP A 633 1.85 15.51 -25.94
N PHE A 634 1.60 16.80 -25.66
CA PHE A 634 0.68 17.26 -24.63
C PHE A 634 -0.10 18.50 -25.07
N TRP A 635 -1.44 18.45 -24.99
CA TRP A 635 -2.36 19.53 -25.38
C TRP A 635 -3.62 19.53 -24.50
N SER A 636 -4.38 20.62 -24.54
CA SER A 636 -5.68 20.71 -23.87
C SER A 636 -6.77 19.97 -24.66
N ARG A 637 -7.73 19.32 -23.98
CA ARG A 637 -8.77 18.51 -24.63
C ARG A 637 -9.72 19.34 -25.52
N TYR A 638 -9.41 19.40 -26.82
CA TYR A 638 -10.21 20.13 -27.81
C TYR A 638 -11.60 19.52 -28.09
N GLU A 639 -11.86 18.30 -27.61
CA GLU A 639 -13.18 17.66 -27.71
C GLU A 639 -14.12 18.01 -26.55
N ASP A 640 -13.65 18.70 -25.49
CA ASP A 640 -14.52 19.16 -24.41
C ASP A 640 -15.49 20.24 -24.95
N PRO A 641 -16.81 19.98 -25.04
CA PRO A 641 -17.76 20.88 -25.68
C PRO A 641 -18.00 22.18 -24.90
N GLU A 642 -17.44 22.30 -23.69
CA GLU A 642 -17.52 23.49 -22.86
C GLU A 642 -16.26 24.37 -22.92
N ALA A 643 -15.16 23.88 -23.51
CA ALA A 643 -13.90 24.60 -23.64
C ALA A 643 -13.99 25.91 -24.45
N TRP A 644 -15.05 26.11 -25.24
CA TRP A 644 -15.30 27.38 -25.92
C TRP A 644 -15.66 28.54 -24.95
N ARG A 645 -16.16 28.22 -23.75
CA ARG A 645 -16.74 29.18 -22.79
C ARG A 645 -16.15 29.12 -21.38
N MET A 646 -15.02 28.45 -21.21
CA MET A 646 -14.36 28.25 -19.92
C MET A 646 -12.85 28.30 -20.06
N LEU A 647 -12.16 28.59 -18.97
CA LEU A 647 -10.75 28.31 -18.83
C LEU A 647 -10.58 26.82 -18.50
N ILE A 648 -9.84 26.13 -19.36
CA ILE A 648 -9.46 24.74 -19.21
C ILE A 648 -7.97 24.70 -18.87
N GLU A 649 -7.63 24.09 -17.74
CA GLU A 649 -6.25 23.79 -17.35
C GLU A 649 -6.07 22.28 -17.38
N THR A 650 -5.31 21.78 -18.35
CA THR A 650 -4.94 20.37 -18.47
C THR A 650 -3.55 20.19 -17.87
N SER A 651 -3.33 19.16 -17.05
CA SER A 651 -2.05 18.84 -16.40
C SER A 651 -1.65 17.38 -16.62
N ILE A 652 -0.36 17.15 -16.91
CA ILE A 652 0.29 15.84 -16.85
C ILE A 652 1.47 15.90 -15.88
N TYR A 653 1.46 15.07 -14.85
CA TYR A 653 2.37 15.10 -13.72
C TYR A 653 2.62 13.72 -13.10
N ARG A 654 3.66 13.65 -12.28
CA ARG A 654 4.01 12.51 -11.40
C ARG A 654 4.15 13.03 -9.95
N PRO A 655 3.79 12.23 -8.93
CA PRO A 655 4.16 12.53 -7.53
C PRO A 655 5.66 12.32 -7.29
N MET A 656 6.22 13.04 -6.31
CA MET A 656 7.60 12.83 -5.82
C MET A 656 7.66 11.77 -4.72
N ALA A 657 7.34 10.53 -5.06
CA ALA A 657 7.86 9.33 -4.39
C ALA A 657 7.42 8.11 -5.18
N VAL A 658 8.24 7.06 -5.18
CA VAL A 658 7.83 5.75 -5.69
C VAL A 658 7.06 5.03 -4.56
N GLY A 659 5.80 5.40 -4.37
CA GLY A 659 4.88 4.69 -3.45
C GLY A 659 4.00 5.55 -2.54
N SER A 660 4.24 6.86 -2.39
CA SER A 660 3.40 7.74 -1.54
C SER A 660 3.11 9.07 -2.23
N ASP A 661 1.83 9.47 -2.28
CA ASP A 661 1.46 10.78 -2.86
C ASP A 661 1.80 11.97 -1.91
N LEU A 662 2.20 11.71 -0.66
CA LEU A 662 2.51 12.70 0.38
C LEU A 662 4.02 12.93 0.54
N ILE A 663 4.41 14.18 0.79
CA ILE A 663 5.80 14.58 1.09
C ILE A 663 6.25 14.06 2.46
N THR A 664 7.44 13.50 2.53
CA THR A 664 8.10 13.06 3.77
C THR A 664 9.23 14.02 4.20
N ALA A 665 9.67 13.94 5.46
CA ALA A 665 10.64 14.89 6.04
C ALA A 665 12.02 14.85 5.37
N ASP A 666 12.46 13.67 4.89
CA ASP A 666 13.70 13.47 4.14
C ASP A 666 13.69 14.16 2.76
N GLN A 667 12.50 14.48 2.23
CA GLN A 667 12.30 15.17 0.95
C GLN A 667 12.28 16.70 1.08
N VAL A 668 12.45 17.26 2.27
CA VAL A 668 12.57 18.71 2.47
C VAL A 668 13.88 19.21 1.85
N GLY A 669 13.82 20.24 1.01
CA GLY A 669 14.99 20.85 0.37
C GLY A 669 14.73 21.44 -1.01
N LYS A 670 15.81 21.91 -1.66
CA LYS A 670 15.77 22.52 -2.98
C LYS A 670 15.87 21.47 -4.08
N TYR A 671 15.06 21.64 -5.12
CA TYR A 671 14.97 20.75 -6.26
C TYR A 671 15.02 21.53 -7.57
N LYS A 672 15.48 20.83 -8.60
CA LYS A 672 15.65 21.34 -9.95
C LYS A 672 15.05 20.33 -10.92
N PHE A 673 14.00 20.74 -11.63
CA PHE A 673 13.33 19.97 -12.66
C PHE A 673 13.81 20.45 -14.03
N ASP A 674 14.82 19.77 -14.57
CA ASP A 674 15.41 20.02 -15.89
C ASP A 674 14.63 19.25 -16.95
N PHE A 675 14.31 19.87 -18.09
CA PHE A 675 13.63 19.22 -19.23
C PHE A 675 13.90 19.97 -20.54
N THR A 676 13.53 19.38 -21.68
CA THR A 676 13.53 20.06 -22.99
C THR A 676 12.14 20.13 -23.57
N ALA A 677 11.67 21.32 -23.92
CA ALA A 677 10.42 21.54 -24.65
C ALA A 677 10.70 21.81 -26.13
N HIS A 678 9.86 21.27 -27.03
CA HIS A 678 9.97 21.44 -28.48
C HIS A 678 8.61 21.85 -29.03
N GLU A 679 8.58 22.97 -29.76
CA GLU A 679 7.36 23.44 -30.41
C GLU A 679 6.96 22.52 -31.58
N LEU A 680 5.65 22.34 -31.79
CA LEU A 680 5.14 21.61 -32.94
C LEU A 680 5.43 22.35 -34.26
N ALA A 681 5.83 21.58 -35.28
CA ALA A 681 6.06 22.12 -36.62
C ALA A 681 4.76 22.57 -37.33
N GLU A 682 3.60 22.09 -36.86
CA GLU A 682 2.28 22.43 -37.41
C GLU A 682 1.72 23.68 -36.71
N GLU A 683 1.56 24.74 -37.49
CA GLU A 683 1.12 26.06 -37.01
C GLU A 683 -0.29 26.09 -36.39
N GLU A 684 -1.13 25.10 -36.72
CA GLU A 684 -2.53 25.03 -36.29
C GLU A 684 -2.71 24.65 -34.81
N TRP A 685 -1.78 23.86 -34.26
CA TRP A 685 -1.90 23.27 -32.92
C TRP A 685 -0.81 23.71 -31.92
N ARG A 686 0.23 24.42 -32.39
CA ARG A 686 1.35 24.88 -31.55
C ARG A 686 0.91 25.82 -30.44
N CYS A 687 1.49 25.66 -29.25
CA CYS A 687 1.17 26.48 -28.10
C CYS A 687 1.37 27.99 -28.33
N GLY A 688 0.43 28.81 -27.85
CA GLY A 688 0.50 30.27 -27.94
C GLY A 688 0.04 30.88 -29.27
N TRP A 689 -0.35 30.07 -30.26
CA TRP A 689 -0.86 30.57 -31.53
C TRP A 689 -2.34 30.95 -31.52
N THR A 690 -2.82 31.41 -32.67
CA THR A 690 -4.23 31.71 -32.92
C THR A 690 -4.85 30.56 -33.71
N ASN A 691 -5.85 29.90 -33.13
CA ASN A 691 -6.68 28.88 -33.76
C ASN A 691 -7.29 29.44 -35.06
N PRO A 692 -7.01 28.86 -36.25
CA PRO A 692 -7.45 29.44 -37.53
C PRO A 692 -8.95 29.25 -37.80
N GLN A 693 -9.63 28.33 -37.13
CA GLN A 693 -11.07 28.07 -37.30
C GLN A 693 -11.94 29.08 -36.55
N ASN A 694 -11.52 29.54 -35.36
CA ASN A 694 -12.35 30.37 -34.49
C ASN A 694 -11.69 31.67 -34.01
N GLY A 695 -10.40 31.87 -34.28
CA GLY A 695 -9.65 33.08 -33.90
C GLY A 695 -9.26 33.18 -32.43
N ALA A 696 -9.44 32.13 -31.62
CA ALA A 696 -8.99 32.09 -30.23
C ALA A 696 -7.47 31.95 -30.17
N GLY A 697 -6.82 32.70 -29.30
CA GLY A 697 -5.37 32.63 -29.10
C GLY A 697 -4.97 32.94 -27.67
N GLY A 698 -3.68 32.81 -27.37
CA GLY A 698 -3.15 33.00 -26.01
C GLY A 698 -3.30 31.78 -25.10
N GLY A 699 -3.37 30.57 -25.67
CA GLY A 699 -3.12 29.34 -24.93
C GLY A 699 -1.67 29.33 -24.39
N LYS A 700 -1.47 28.87 -23.16
CA LYS A 700 -0.17 28.84 -22.49
C LYS A 700 0.24 27.42 -22.17
N CYS A 701 1.56 27.18 -22.25
CA CYS A 701 2.18 25.93 -21.84
C CYS A 701 3.23 26.26 -20.78
N GLU A 702 3.20 25.55 -19.67
CA GLU A 702 4.04 25.79 -18.51
C GLU A 702 4.52 24.43 -17.96
N ALA A 703 5.74 24.38 -17.43
CA ALA A 703 6.10 23.35 -16.45
C ALA A 703 5.71 23.84 -15.05
N PHE A 704 5.39 22.93 -14.15
CA PHE A 704 5.00 23.28 -12.78
C PHE A 704 5.52 22.31 -11.74
N ALA A 705 5.67 22.82 -10.52
CA ALA A 705 5.82 22.07 -9.29
C ALA A 705 4.87 22.69 -8.26
N LYS A 706 3.92 21.90 -7.73
CA LYS A 706 2.96 22.38 -6.74
C LYS A 706 2.78 21.42 -5.58
N VAL A 707 2.57 22.01 -4.41
CA VAL A 707 2.17 21.30 -3.19
C VAL A 707 0.72 21.66 -2.92
N VAL A 708 -0.10 20.63 -2.74
CA VAL A 708 -1.54 20.73 -2.48
C VAL A 708 -1.79 20.20 -1.08
N ASP A 709 -2.40 21.02 -0.22
CA ASP A 709 -2.81 20.60 1.12
C ASP A 709 -3.71 19.35 1.01
N SER A 710 -3.27 18.28 1.67
CA SER A 710 -3.91 16.95 1.67
C SER A 710 -5.29 16.92 2.35
N THR A 711 -5.66 17.95 3.10
CA THR A 711 -6.93 18.10 3.82
C THR A 711 -7.83 19.17 3.20
N THR A 712 -7.27 20.34 2.84
CA THR A 712 -8.04 21.50 2.37
C THR A 712 -8.06 21.66 0.84
N PHE A 713 -7.11 21.00 0.14
CA PHE A 713 -6.82 21.19 -1.28
C PHE A 713 -6.36 22.60 -1.68
N GLU A 714 -5.96 23.44 -0.73
CA GLU A 714 -5.30 24.72 -1.00
C GLU A 714 -3.88 24.52 -1.57
N LEU A 715 -3.41 25.47 -2.37
CA LEU A 715 -2.05 25.43 -2.95
C LEU A 715 -1.06 26.04 -1.97
N LEU A 716 -0.25 25.19 -1.32
CA LEU A 716 0.81 25.60 -0.40
C LEU A 716 2.06 26.07 -1.14
N LEU A 717 2.32 25.48 -2.32
CA LEU A 717 3.36 25.87 -3.27
C LEU A 717 2.78 25.77 -4.68
N PHE A 718 3.11 26.69 -5.59
CA PHE A 718 2.77 26.57 -7.00
C PHE A 718 3.76 27.34 -7.89
N GLU A 719 4.94 26.76 -8.06
CA GLU A 719 5.96 27.28 -8.96
C GLU A 719 5.66 26.89 -10.41
N ARG A 720 5.91 27.83 -11.34
CA ARG A 720 5.63 27.67 -12.77
C ARG A 720 6.70 28.31 -13.63
N LEU A 721 6.96 27.67 -14.76
CA LEU A 721 7.88 28.15 -15.80
C LEU A 721 7.20 28.06 -17.17
N GLU A 722 6.96 29.20 -17.80
CA GLU A 722 6.33 29.25 -19.12
C GLU A 722 7.27 28.72 -20.22
N THR A 723 6.78 27.76 -21.00
CA THR A 723 7.48 27.07 -22.10
C THR A 723 6.95 27.49 -23.48
N THR A 724 5.89 28.31 -23.52
CA THR A 724 5.31 28.90 -24.74
C THR A 724 6.39 29.54 -25.62
N GLY A 725 6.45 29.15 -26.90
CA GLY A 725 7.44 29.69 -27.85
C GLY A 725 8.84 29.07 -27.80
N ALA A 726 9.00 27.88 -27.21
CA ALA A 726 10.18 27.04 -27.39
C ALA A 726 10.54 26.83 -28.87
N ALA A 727 11.81 26.59 -29.18
CA ALA A 727 12.22 26.29 -30.55
C ALA A 727 11.80 24.87 -30.99
N GLN A 728 11.49 24.67 -32.27
CA GLN A 728 11.23 23.34 -32.87
C GLN A 728 12.44 22.39 -32.77
N SER A 729 13.66 22.93 -32.63
CA SER A 729 14.89 22.18 -32.38
C SER A 729 15.08 21.75 -30.93
N GLY A 730 14.13 22.08 -30.05
CA GLY A 730 14.25 21.95 -28.61
C GLY A 730 14.78 23.22 -27.96
N THR A 731 14.30 23.50 -26.76
CA THR A 731 14.79 24.51 -25.84
C THR A 731 14.88 23.89 -24.45
N PRO A 732 16.07 23.86 -23.81
CA PRO A 732 16.20 23.35 -22.46
C PRO A 732 15.65 24.36 -21.46
N PHE A 733 14.95 23.86 -20.45
CA PHE A 733 14.32 24.61 -19.38
C PHE A 733 14.67 23.96 -18.04
N SER A 734 14.60 24.75 -16.97
CA SER A 734 14.86 24.30 -15.61
C SER A 734 13.94 25.02 -14.64
N LEU A 735 13.10 24.28 -13.94
CA LEU A 735 12.22 24.79 -12.89
C LEU A 735 12.82 24.45 -11.53
N GLU A 736 13.25 25.48 -10.79
CA GLU A 736 13.73 25.33 -9.41
C GLU A 736 12.59 25.59 -8.42
N PHE A 737 12.49 24.78 -7.38
CA PHE A 737 11.50 24.93 -6.30
C PHE A 737 12.05 24.37 -4.98
N GLU A 738 11.45 24.75 -3.85
CA GLU A 738 11.90 24.34 -2.52
C GLU A 738 10.74 23.72 -1.71
N LEU A 739 10.95 22.50 -1.22
CA LEU A 739 10.07 21.85 -0.28
C LEU A 739 10.50 22.23 1.14
N GLN A 740 9.57 22.79 1.90
CA GLN A 740 9.79 23.26 3.27
C GLN A 740 9.21 22.24 4.27
N PRO A 741 9.62 22.26 5.56
CA PRO A 741 9.04 21.38 6.58
C PRO A 741 7.51 21.48 6.67
N ALA A 742 6.94 22.65 6.42
CA ALA A 742 5.48 22.88 6.38
C ALA A 742 4.76 22.19 5.19
N HIS A 743 5.48 21.57 4.26
CA HIS A 743 4.90 20.79 3.16
C HIS A 743 4.80 19.29 3.48
N VAL A 744 5.44 18.82 4.56
CA VAL A 744 5.42 17.39 4.96
C VAL A 744 3.99 16.96 5.30
N GLY A 745 3.58 15.79 4.81
CA GLY A 745 2.22 15.27 4.94
C GLY A 745 1.21 15.84 3.93
N HIS A 746 1.64 16.65 2.97
CA HIS A 746 0.81 17.20 1.89
C HIS A 746 1.19 16.65 0.51
N LEU A 747 0.29 16.78 -0.47
CA LEU A 747 0.41 16.18 -1.80
C LEU A 747 1.38 16.97 -2.67
N ILE A 748 2.16 16.30 -3.53
CA ILE A 748 3.07 16.95 -4.48
C ILE A 748 2.85 16.50 -5.92
N GLN A 749 2.89 17.47 -6.85
CA GLN A 749 2.64 17.24 -8.27
C GLN A 749 3.66 18.02 -9.12
N ILE A 750 4.41 17.31 -9.97
CA ILE A 750 5.40 17.91 -10.89
C ILE A 750 5.20 17.42 -12.31
N GLY A 751 5.21 18.36 -13.26
CA GLY A 751 5.13 18.04 -14.68
C GLY A 751 4.79 19.26 -15.52
N PHE A 752 3.87 19.08 -16.46
CA PHE A 752 3.52 20.06 -17.49
C PHE A 752 2.02 20.39 -17.44
N MET A 753 1.68 21.66 -17.66
CA MET A 753 0.31 22.15 -17.70
C MET A 753 0.06 23.10 -18.86
N ASN A 754 -1.14 23.00 -19.41
CA ASN A 754 -1.60 23.71 -20.57
C ASN A 754 -2.91 24.42 -20.23
N SER A 755 -2.95 25.75 -20.31
CA SER A 755 -4.14 26.55 -20.01
C SER A 755 -4.66 27.29 -21.24
N GLN A 756 -5.97 27.19 -21.50
CA GLN A 756 -6.60 27.82 -22.67
C GLN A 756 -8.07 28.17 -22.46
N VAL A 757 -8.55 29.11 -23.26
CA VAL A 757 -9.97 29.47 -23.42
C VAL A 757 -10.29 29.48 -24.92
N GLY A 758 -11.47 29.02 -25.32
CA GLY A 758 -11.94 29.19 -26.69
C GLY A 758 -11.37 28.18 -27.69
N TYR A 759 -10.76 27.07 -27.24
CA TYR A 759 -9.91 26.18 -28.04
C TYR A 759 -8.65 26.88 -28.59
N ALA A 760 -8.07 27.81 -27.82
CA ALA A 760 -6.76 28.36 -28.16
C ALA A 760 -5.69 27.24 -28.12
N PRO A 761 -4.75 27.17 -29.08
CA PRO A 761 -3.87 26.02 -29.20
C PRO A 761 -2.80 25.94 -28.10
N THR A 762 -2.54 24.71 -27.62
CA THR A 762 -1.63 24.37 -26.51
C THR A 762 -0.75 23.14 -26.76
N GLY A 763 -0.58 22.70 -28.01
CA GLY A 763 0.27 21.55 -28.33
C GLY A 763 1.76 21.84 -28.10
N MET A 764 2.42 21.00 -27.29
CA MET A 764 3.84 21.06 -26.97
C MET A 764 4.43 19.66 -26.81
N LEU A 765 5.68 19.46 -27.23
CA LEU A 765 6.43 18.22 -26.99
C LEU A 765 7.43 18.39 -25.85
N TYR A 766 7.54 17.39 -24.97
CA TYR A 766 8.52 17.35 -23.90
C TYR A 766 9.40 16.09 -23.97
N SER A 767 10.68 16.25 -23.67
CA SER A 767 11.66 15.15 -23.60
C SER A 767 12.75 15.44 -22.56
N ALA A 768 13.54 14.42 -22.22
CA ALA A 768 14.72 14.53 -21.34
C ALA A 768 14.41 15.21 -19.99
N ALA A 769 13.24 14.92 -19.40
CA ALA A 769 12.88 15.50 -18.11
C ALA A 769 13.51 14.69 -16.96
N SER A 770 14.13 15.39 -16.02
CA SER A 770 14.85 14.84 -14.88
C SER A 770 14.66 15.74 -13.67
N LEU A 771 14.55 15.14 -12.49
CA LEU A 771 14.37 15.84 -11.22
C LEU A 771 15.58 15.56 -10.33
N THR A 772 16.26 16.61 -9.91
CA THR A 772 17.51 16.53 -9.15
C THR A 772 17.39 17.34 -7.87
N ARG A 773 17.78 16.77 -6.73
CA ARG A 773 17.92 17.52 -5.46
C ARG A 773 19.19 18.37 -5.53
N VAL A 774 19.08 19.66 -5.24
CA VAL A 774 20.23 20.57 -5.27
C VAL A 774 20.99 20.46 -3.96
N ALA A 775 22.27 20.12 -4.03
CA ALA A 775 23.15 20.13 -2.86
C ALA A 775 23.29 21.57 -2.31
N ASN A 776 23.08 21.74 -1.00
CA ASN A 776 23.19 23.03 -0.33
C ASN A 776 24.65 23.51 -0.27
N ASN A 777 25.13 24.15 -1.33
CA ASN A 777 26.43 24.84 -1.38
C ASN A 777 26.43 26.20 -0.63
N GLU A 778 25.67 26.28 0.47
CA GLU A 778 25.80 27.34 1.47
C GLU A 778 26.40 26.74 2.75
N GLN A 779 27.72 26.54 2.73
CA GLN A 779 28.46 26.71 3.98
C GLN A 779 28.20 28.15 4.45
N PRO A 780 27.69 28.36 5.69
CA PRO A 780 27.76 29.69 6.27
C PRO A 780 29.24 30.09 6.35
N PRO A 781 29.59 31.38 6.11
CA PRO A 781 30.98 31.79 6.02
C PRO A 781 31.71 31.44 7.31
N VAL A 782 32.85 30.75 7.16
CA VAL A 782 33.77 30.49 8.27
C VAL A 782 34.16 31.84 8.87
N LEU A 783 33.65 32.12 10.08
CA LEU A 783 34.07 33.27 10.88
C LEU A 783 35.50 33.01 11.37
N GLY A 784 36.45 33.26 10.48
CA GLY A 784 37.85 33.31 10.82
C GLY A 784 38.09 34.49 11.77
N CYS A 785 38.22 34.18 13.06
CA CYS A 785 38.80 35.11 14.03
C CYS A 785 40.28 35.32 13.66
N THR A 786 40.56 36.34 12.86
CA THR A 786 41.93 36.83 12.65
C THR A 786 42.31 37.78 13.78
N ASP A 787 43.39 37.46 14.49
CA ASP A 787 44.02 38.39 15.43
C ASP A 787 44.48 39.66 14.72
N ALA A 788 43.96 40.81 15.16
CA ALA A 788 44.50 42.13 14.83
C ALA A 788 44.13 43.13 15.94
N GLY A 789 45.03 43.31 16.91
CA GLY A 789 44.76 44.15 18.08
C GLY A 789 45.97 44.36 19.00
N ALA A 790 47.16 44.59 18.43
CA ALA A 790 48.28 45.12 19.20
C ALA A 790 48.19 46.66 19.23
N ASP A 791 47.67 47.21 20.33
CA ASP A 791 48.06 48.49 20.97
C ASP A 791 47.33 48.65 22.32
#